data_AF-A0A4S1ZHD8-F1
#
_entry.id   AF-A0A4S1ZHD8-F1
#
_cell.length_a   1.000
_cell.length_b   1.000
_cell.length_c   1.000
_cell.angle_alpha   90.00
_cell.angle_beta   90.00
_cell.angle_gamma   90.00
#
_symmetry.space_group_name_H-M   'P 1'
#
loop_
_entity.id
_entity.type
_entity.pdbx_description
1 polymer ?
#
loop_
_entity_poly.entity_id
_entity_poly.type
_entity_poly.pdbx_seq_one_letter_code
_entity_poly.pdbx_strand_id
1 'polypeptide(L)'
;MKRTFSFFILVFFVCTGIFAQNNRSRKTNLLRSTDNAFFMTNEAERIGNQVVAYQRVTGGWPKNIDMCRQLSKEELAEVIKQKSRRNDSTTDNNATTTQFLFLARLYKATGGKEWKEACKKAVDYLISGQYENGGWPQFWPEMRDYQVHITYNDNAMVNTLSLFQDIINGKEPFDSDLFDTATKERLQKSFDKGIECILNTQIVVKGKPTVWCQQHDLNTLKPAPARAYELPSFCSQESCEIVRLLMTLPNPDKRVRKAVHSAMAWFDKYKLTGLRVTRTGEKGSTDRDTKLVKDAGGSPLWARFYDLERCEPFVCDRDGIPRRSLEEIGRERRGGYSWFNSNPALLYPLYEQWADKYDRRNKGRISLFTKGANENGTIDMSRKPSPDKRKFNVIVKPGESIQQAIEKAPLDGAQPFKILLLKGTYNQKVIIDRPNIVLVGEDRDSTIIVLAEGAKSMPKGEFRGKPIGRGVISITEDGNDCVISGLTVYNNYGTTVENTTSHQFAIYGRGTRTIVVNCNVWADGNDALALWAKEGKGMYYHADLNLRCPGVDFLCPRGWCYATRCRFYGDGRAIIWHDGRGDKTKKLVIKDSSFDAKRPTILGRWHHDSQFFLVNCHMSENILDTNITYAYSDKVLDPCPWGQRTYYFGCTRDGGDSGWLRNNLQESEEKPEFYAITALWTFDNKWNPEKRLRELWDVVQYSILK
;
A
#
# COMPACT_ATOMS: atom_id res chain seq x y z
N MET A 1 85.97 -8.44 15.88
CA MET A 1 85.88 -7.60 17.10
C MET A 1 84.70 -6.64 16.92
N LYS A 2 83.74 -6.59 17.88
CA LYS A 2 82.44 -5.86 17.92
C LYS A 2 81.33 -6.40 16.98
N ARG A 3 80.42 -7.28 17.43
CA ARG A 3 79.15 -7.12 18.21
C ARG A 3 77.99 -6.34 17.52
N THR A 4 77.07 -7.13 16.93
CA THR A 4 75.58 -7.09 16.95
C THR A 4 74.79 -5.79 16.77
N PHE A 5 73.81 -5.79 15.84
CA PHE A 5 72.37 -5.62 16.15
C PHE A 5 71.46 -6.11 14.99
N SER A 6 70.39 -6.82 15.34
CA SER A 6 69.29 -7.29 14.46
C SER A 6 68.29 -6.17 14.15
N PHE A 7 67.58 -6.24 13.01
CA PHE A 7 66.10 -6.14 12.98
C PHE A 7 65.50 -6.59 11.63
N PHE A 8 64.27 -7.07 11.71
CA PHE A 8 63.46 -7.79 10.72
C PHE A 8 62.34 -6.88 10.18
N ILE A 9 61.93 -7.07 8.90
CA ILE A 9 60.60 -6.82 8.29
C ILE A 9 60.14 -5.36 8.02
N LEU A 10 59.72 -5.02 6.78
CA LEU A 10 58.30 -5.01 6.34
C LEU A 10 58.12 -4.57 4.86
N VAL A 11 57.05 -5.14 4.28
CA VAL A 11 56.52 -5.08 2.91
C VAL A 11 55.47 -3.95 2.77
N PHE A 12 55.10 -3.67 1.51
CA PHE A 12 53.86 -3.07 0.99
C PHE A 12 53.82 -1.54 0.81
N PHE A 13 53.93 -1.13 -0.45
CA PHE A 13 53.45 0.16 -0.95
C PHE A 13 51.91 0.13 -0.99
N VAL A 14 51.28 0.97 -0.15
CA VAL A 14 49.86 1.30 -0.22
C VAL A 14 49.74 2.72 -0.79
N CYS A 15 49.15 2.86 -1.98
CA CYS A 15 48.64 4.14 -2.46
C CYS A 15 47.41 4.53 -1.62
N THR A 16 47.55 5.56 -0.79
CA THR A 16 46.45 6.17 -0.06
C THR A 16 45.60 7.03 -0.99
N GLY A 17 44.55 6.44 -1.57
CA GLY A 17 43.40 7.18 -2.08
C GLY A 17 42.43 7.47 -0.95
N ILE A 18 42.34 8.73 -0.52
CA ILE A 18 41.34 9.20 0.45
C ILE A 18 39.97 9.13 -0.23
N PHE A 19 39.23 8.05 0.00
CA PHE A 19 37.78 8.07 -0.17
C PHE A 19 37.19 8.78 1.05
N ALA A 20 36.91 10.08 0.89
CA ALA A 20 35.95 10.75 1.75
C ALA A 20 34.57 10.12 1.49
N GLN A 21 34.24 9.07 2.24
CA GLN A 21 32.87 8.61 2.34
C GLN A 21 32.07 9.76 2.97
N ASN A 22 31.16 10.33 2.18
CA ASN A 22 30.10 11.21 2.66
C ASN A 22 29.23 10.42 3.66
N ASN A 23 29.66 10.39 4.92
CA ASN A 23 28.81 10.04 6.05
C ASN A 23 27.76 11.15 6.20
N ARG A 24 26.68 11.08 5.40
CA ARG A 24 25.40 11.68 5.82
C ARG A 24 25.01 10.94 7.10
N SER A 25 25.45 11.46 8.26
CA SER A 25 25.08 10.90 9.55
C SER A 25 23.56 10.84 9.61
N ARG A 26 23.01 9.70 10.05
CA ARG A 26 21.61 9.64 10.45
C ARG A 26 21.43 10.74 11.49
N LYS A 27 20.68 11.80 11.18
CA LYS A 27 20.31 12.81 12.19
C LYS A 27 19.74 12.06 13.40
N THR A 28 20.46 12.09 14.51
CA THR A 28 20.03 11.47 15.76
C THR A 28 18.78 12.21 16.21
N ASN A 29 17.66 11.51 16.38
CA ASN A 29 16.45 12.13 16.93
C ASN A 29 16.72 12.44 18.41
N LEU A 30 17.00 13.71 18.73
CA LEU A 30 17.37 14.14 20.08
C LEU A 30 16.26 13.89 21.11
N LEU A 31 14.99 13.76 20.68
CA LEU A 31 13.91 13.34 21.58
C LEU A 31 14.11 11.93 22.17
N ARG A 32 14.95 11.11 21.53
CA ARG A 32 15.31 9.77 22.01
C ARG A 32 16.62 9.72 22.77
N SER A 33 17.22 10.87 23.07
CA SER A 33 18.44 10.93 23.87
C SER A 33 18.24 10.27 25.23
N THR A 34 19.28 9.57 25.68
CA THR A 34 19.42 8.99 27.02
C THR A 34 20.67 9.51 27.73
N ASP A 35 21.40 10.44 27.09
CA ASP A 35 22.61 11.03 27.65
C ASP A 35 22.25 12.08 28.71
N ASN A 36 22.61 11.81 29.96
CA ASN A 36 22.35 12.70 31.09
C ASN A 36 23.03 14.06 30.92
N ALA A 37 24.21 14.13 30.28
CA ALA A 37 24.90 15.40 30.04
C ALA A 37 24.12 16.30 29.08
N PHE A 38 23.50 15.72 28.05
CA PHE A 38 22.65 16.45 27.11
C PHE A 38 21.46 17.12 27.81
N PHE A 39 20.81 16.45 28.77
CA PHE A 39 19.65 17.01 29.48
C PHE A 39 19.98 18.19 30.41
N MET A 40 21.27 18.48 30.63
CA MET A 40 21.75 19.67 31.37
C MET A 40 22.09 20.86 30.45
N THR A 41 21.83 20.76 29.15
CA THR A 41 22.17 21.80 28.17
C THR A 41 21.00 22.75 27.88
N ASN A 42 21.32 24.00 27.53
CA ASN A 42 20.33 24.97 27.02
C ASN A 42 19.58 24.46 25.79
N GLU A 43 20.20 23.59 25.00
CA GLU A 43 19.57 22.98 23.83
C GLU A 43 18.47 21.98 24.23
N ALA A 44 18.70 21.16 25.27
CA ALA A 44 17.67 20.27 25.80
C ALA A 44 16.50 21.04 26.40
N GLU A 45 16.77 22.13 27.13
CA GLU A 45 15.74 23.03 27.65
C GLU A 45 14.93 23.70 26.52
N ARG A 46 15.60 24.22 25.48
CA ARG A 46 14.94 24.78 24.29
C ARG A 46 14.03 23.75 23.61
N ILE A 47 14.52 22.53 23.40
CA ILE A 47 13.72 21.43 22.83
C ILE A 47 12.54 21.10 23.76
N GLY A 48 12.76 21.01 25.07
CA GLY A 48 11.71 20.79 26.07
C GLY A 48 10.59 21.81 25.97
N ASN A 49 10.94 23.10 25.90
CA ASN A 49 9.99 24.20 25.74
C ASN A 49 9.17 24.04 24.45
N GLN A 50 9.80 23.69 23.33
CA GLN A 50 9.08 23.42 22.08
C GLN A 50 8.17 22.20 22.19
N VAL A 51 8.63 21.10 22.82
CA VAL A 51 7.81 19.90 23.04
C VAL A 51 6.56 20.25 23.86
N VAL A 52 6.69 21.04 24.94
CA VAL A 52 5.53 21.52 25.71
C VAL A 52 4.63 22.44 24.89
N ALA A 53 5.18 23.28 24.00
CA ALA A 53 4.38 24.09 23.10
C ALA A 53 3.50 23.25 22.17
N TYR A 54 4.02 22.12 21.67
CA TYR A 54 3.28 21.18 20.83
C TYR A 54 2.21 20.36 21.59
N GLN A 55 2.30 20.22 22.92
CA GLN A 55 1.30 19.49 23.69
C GLN A 55 -0.08 20.14 23.56
N ARG A 56 -1.07 19.34 23.15
CA ARG A 56 -2.46 19.77 22.97
C ARG A 56 -3.19 19.87 24.31
N VAL A 57 -4.37 20.49 24.29
CA VAL A 57 -5.27 20.61 25.45
C VAL A 57 -5.71 19.24 25.99
N THR A 58 -5.68 18.22 25.14
CA THR A 58 -5.92 16.81 25.51
C THR A 58 -4.85 16.24 26.44
N GLY A 59 -3.64 16.83 26.47
CA GLY A 59 -2.46 16.27 27.11
C GLY A 59 -1.58 15.41 26.20
N GLY A 60 -2.05 15.06 25.01
CA GLY A 60 -1.31 14.30 24.00
C GLY A 60 -0.53 15.16 22.99
N TRP A 61 0.20 14.50 22.09
CA TRP A 61 0.98 15.14 21.04
C TRP A 61 0.59 14.68 19.63
N PRO A 62 0.76 15.56 18.62
CA PRO A 62 0.74 15.17 17.22
C PRO A 62 1.96 14.32 16.84
N LYS A 63 1.85 13.57 15.75
CA LYS A 63 2.92 12.71 15.21
C LYS A 63 3.65 13.34 14.01
N ASN A 64 4.80 12.77 13.66
CA ASN A 64 5.57 13.10 12.44
C ASN A 64 6.02 14.57 12.33
N ILE A 65 6.31 15.22 13.46
CA ILE A 65 6.87 16.57 13.52
C ILE A 65 8.29 16.49 14.08
N ASP A 66 9.25 17.14 13.41
CA ASP A 66 10.58 17.38 13.96
C ASP A 66 10.50 18.52 14.99
N MET A 67 10.20 18.16 16.24
CA MET A 67 10.12 19.11 17.37
C MET A 67 11.50 19.53 17.88
N CYS A 68 12.59 18.93 17.38
CA CYS A 68 13.95 19.32 17.72
C CYS A 68 14.41 20.51 16.88
N ARG A 69 13.91 20.67 15.65
CA ARG A 69 14.22 21.85 14.82
C ARG A 69 13.83 23.12 15.58
N GLN A 70 14.74 24.09 15.62
CA GLN A 70 14.45 25.40 16.17
C GLN A 70 13.37 26.11 15.34
N LEU A 71 12.34 26.59 16.03
CA LEU A 71 11.25 27.37 15.46
C LEU A 71 11.58 28.87 15.45
N SER A 72 11.12 29.59 14.44
CA SER A 72 11.03 31.05 14.52
C SER A 72 9.95 31.48 15.52
N LYS A 73 9.90 32.78 15.86
CA LYS A 73 8.85 33.31 16.75
C LYS A 73 7.46 33.13 16.14
N GLU A 74 7.34 33.32 14.83
CA GLU A 74 6.11 33.20 14.06
C GLU A 74 5.66 31.74 14.00
N GLU A 75 6.59 30.81 13.76
CA GLU A 75 6.31 29.37 13.77
C GLU A 75 5.85 28.90 15.15
N LEU A 76 6.53 29.34 16.22
CA LEU A 76 6.14 29.02 17.58
C LEU A 76 4.76 29.58 17.94
N ALA A 77 4.45 30.82 17.54
CA ALA A 77 3.13 31.41 17.72
C ALA A 77 2.05 30.59 17.01
N GLU A 78 2.33 30.09 15.80
CA GLU A 78 1.40 29.24 15.07
C GLU A 78 1.19 27.87 15.74
N VAL A 79 2.24 27.27 16.30
CA VAL A 79 2.14 26.05 17.11
C VAL A 79 1.27 26.28 18.35
N ILE A 80 1.44 27.42 19.03
CA ILE A 80 0.67 27.76 20.24
C ILE A 80 -0.82 27.91 19.93
N LYS A 81 -1.19 28.52 18.80
CA LYS A 81 -2.61 28.63 18.37
C LYS A 81 -3.29 27.27 18.21
N GLN A 82 -2.52 26.22 17.92
CA GLN A 82 -3.05 24.86 17.74
C GLN A 82 -3.27 24.11 19.06
N LYS A 83 -2.95 24.68 20.22
CA LYS A 83 -3.09 24.00 21.52
C LYS A 83 -4.50 23.49 21.80
N SER A 84 -5.55 24.17 21.32
CA SER A 84 -6.94 23.76 21.52
C SER A 84 -7.38 22.56 20.68
N ARG A 85 -6.56 22.08 19.73
CA ARG A 85 -6.90 20.93 18.86
C ARG A 85 -7.09 19.65 19.67
N ARG A 86 -8.08 18.85 19.25
CA ARG A 86 -8.46 17.58 19.90
C ARG A 86 -8.47 16.38 18.95
N ASN A 87 -8.16 16.59 17.67
CA ASN A 87 -8.28 15.59 16.60
C ASN A 87 -6.94 15.08 16.04
N ASP A 88 -5.81 15.49 16.64
CA ASP A 88 -4.46 15.13 16.19
C ASP A 88 -3.56 14.53 17.27
N SER A 89 -4.04 14.40 18.51
CA SER A 89 -3.33 13.68 19.57
C SER A 89 -3.42 12.16 19.36
N THR A 90 -2.30 11.46 19.53
CA THR A 90 -2.18 10.04 19.16
C THR A 90 -1.00 9.34 19.85
N THR A 91 -1.03 8.01 19.84
CA THR A 91 0.12 7.13 20.14
C THR A 91 0.75 6.49 18.90
N ASP A 92 0.22 6.77 17.71
CA ASP A 92 0.77 6.31 16.44
C ASP A 92 2.18 6.85 16.19
N ASN A 93 3.04 6.07 15.52
CA ASN A 93 4.44 6.42 15.26
C ASN A 93 5.24 6.85 16.52
N ASN A 94 4.91 6.31 17.70
CA ASN A 94 5.51 6.64 18.99
C ASN A 94 5.23 8.07 19.49
N ALA A 95 4.22 8.75 18.93
CA ALA A 95 3.75 10.03 19.45
C ALA A 95 3.25 9.88 20.90
N THR A 96 3.26 10.99 21.64
CA THR A 96 2.98 11.07 23.07
C THR A 96 4.02 10.36 23.94
N THR A 97 4.33 9.08 23.70
CA THR A 97 5.31 8.31 24.51
C THR A 97 6.75 8.81 24.34
N THR A 98 7.17 9.18 23.12
CA THR A 98 8.51 9.74 22.88
C THR A 98 8.68 11.10 23.56
N GLN A 99 7.70 11.99 23.38
CA GLN A 99 7.71 13.33 23.99
C GLN A 99 7.67 13.25 25.51
N PHE A 100 6.84 12.36 26.05
CA PHE A 100 6.77 12.09 27.48
C PHE A 100 8.11 11.64 28.05
N LEU A 101 8.76 10.64 27.44
CA LEU A 101 10.04 10.12 27.94
C LEU A 101 11.14 11.20 27.92
N PHE A 102 11.16 12.05 26.89
CA PHE A 102 12.08 13.18 26.84
C PHE A 102 11.86 14.15 28.01
N LEU A 103 10.61 14.57 28.24
CA LEU A 103 10.27 15.49 29.32
C LEU A 103 10.49 14.89 30.71
N ALA A 104 10.27 13.58 30.88
CA ALA A 104 10.55 12.89 32.14
C ALA A 104 12.05 12.86 32.46
N ARG A 105 12.92 12.64 31.46
CA ARG A 105 14.38 12.74 31.64
C ARG A 105 14.83 14.18 31.92
N LEU A 106 14.27 15.15 31.21
CA LEU A 106 14.55 16.56 31.44
C LEU A 106 14.11 16.99 32.85
N TYR A 107 12.95 16.52 33.32
CA TYR A 107 12.51 16.73 34.69
C TYR A 107 13.49 16.13 35.70
N LYS A 108 13.89 14.87 35.51
CA LYS A 108 14.86 14.21 36.39
C LYS A 108 16.19 14.99 36.48
N ALA A 109 16.65 15.56 35.37
CA ALA A 109 17.89 16.32 35.32
C ALA A 109 17.78 17.72 35.94
N THR A 110 16.63 18.40 35.78
CA THR A 110 16.51 19.85 36.06
C THR A 110 15.52 20.24 37.16
N GLY A 111 14.56 19.38 37.48
CA GLY A 111 13.46 19.69 38.40
C GLY A 111 12.41 20.68 37.85
N GLY A 112 12.44 21.02 36.56
CA GLY A 112 11.52 22.00 35.96
C GLY A 112 10.03 21.61 36.09
N LYS A 113 9.22 22.49 36.69
CA LYS A 113 7.82 22.20 37.04
C LYS A 113 6.93 22.02 35.81
N GLU A 114 7.21 22.75 34.74
CA GLU A 114 6.54 22.68 33.45
C GLU A 114 6.69 21.29 32.80
N TRP A 115 7.85 20.63 32.96
CA TRP A 115 8.09 19.27 32.47
C TRP A 115 7.25 18.26 33.25
N LYS A 116 7.19 18.42 34.58
CA LYS A 116 6.36 17.61 35.48
C LYS A 116 4.89 17.72 35.13
N GLU A 117 4.38 18.93 34.97
CA GLU A 117 2.97 19.16 34.64
C GLU A 117 2.61 18.66 33.24
N ALA A 118 3.50 18.80 32.27
CA ALA A 118 3.30 18.22 30.94
C ALA A 118 3.25 16.68 30.98
N CYS A 119 4.12 16.03 31.79
CA CYS A 119 4.09 14.59 31.99
C CYS A 119 2.78 14.12 32.65
N LYS A 120 2.29 14.82 33.69
CA LYS A 120 1.00 14.49 34.33
C LYS A 120 -0.17 14.55 33.35
N LYS A 121 -0.24 15.62 32.55
CA LYS A 121 -1.25 15.76 31.48
C LYS A 121 -1.18 14.62 30.46
N ALA A 122 0.03 14.18 30.12
CA ALA A 122 0.22 13.03 29.22
C ALA A 122 -0.29 11.72 29.83
N VAL A 123 -0.06 11.48 31.12
CA VAL A 123 -0.60 10.31 31.83
C VAL A 123 -2.12 10.34 31.85
N ASP A 124 -2.72 11.49 32.20
CA ASP A 124 -4.18 11.64 32.17
C ASP A 124 -4.74 11.45 30.76
N TYR A 125 -4.07 11.98 29.73
CA TYR A 125 -4.41 11.72 28.33
C TYR A 125 -4.39 10.23 27.99
N LEU A 126 -3.30 9.52 28.31
CA LEU A 126 -3.15 8.09 28.03
C LEU A 126 -4.23 7.28 28.75
N ILE A 127 -4.53 7.56 30.02
CA ILE A 127 -5.61 6.87 30.74
C ILE A 127 -6.98 7.18 30.13
N SER A 128 -7.23 8.44 29.74
CA SER A 128 -8.54 8.87 29.19
C SER A 128 -8.91 8.20 27.87
N GLY A 129 -7.92 7.71 27.12
CA GLY A 129 -8.14 7.00 25.86
C GLY A 129 -8.50 5.53 26.03
N GLN A 130 -8.39 4.97 27.25
CA GLN A 130 -8.63 3.55 27.46
C GLN A 130 -10.13 3.22 27.41
N TYR A 131 -10.51 2.32 26.52
CA TYR A 131 -11.86 1.78 26.44
C TYR A 131 -12.21 0.92 27.66
N GLU A 132 -13.51 0.67 27.88
CA GLU A 132 -13.97 -0.20 28.97
C GLU A 132 -13.38 -1.62 28.89
N ASN A 133 -13.20 -2.13 27.67
CA ASN A 133 -12.58 -3.43 27.40
C ASN A 133 -11.05 -3.45 27.56
N GLY A 134 -10.44 -2.31 27.93
CA GLY A 134 -9.00 -2.15 28.18
C GLY A 134 -8.15 -1.79 26.97
N GLY A 135 -8.71 -1.73 25.76
CA GLY A 135 -7.99 -1.34 24.54
C GLY A 135 -7.83 0.17 24.38
N TRP A 136 -7.07 0.59 23.36
CA TRP A 136 -6.89 2.00 23.01
C TRP A 136 -7.15 2.25 21.52
N PRO A 137 -7.80 3.38 21.17
CA PRO A 137 -7.82 3.87 19.79
C PRO A 137 -6.44 4.34 19.34
N GLN A 138 -6.31 4.59 18.04
CA GLN A 138 -5.10 5.20 17.50
C GLN A 138 -5.01 6.71 17.82
N PHE A 139 -6.14 7.43 17.76
CA PHE A 139 -6.26 8.87 18.04
C PHE A 139 -7.39 9.09 19.04
N TRP A 140 -7.36 10.10 19.89
CA TRP A 140 -8.49 10.44 20.77
C TRP A 140 -8.37 11.88 21.31
N PRO A 141 -9.48 12.53 21.70
CA PRO A 141 -10.86 12.02 21.76
C PRO A 141 -11.65 12.03 20.44
N GLU A 142 -11.20 12.79 19.42
CA GLU A 142 -11.94 12.95 18.16
C GLU A 142 -11.40 12.03 17.07
N MET A 143 -11.88 10.78 17.08
CA MET A 143 -11.52 9.70 16.15
C MET A 143 -12.31 9.75 14.85
N ARG A 144 -11.74 9.20 13.78
CA ARG A 144 -12.43 8.91 12.52
C ARG A 144 -11.96 7.59 11.89
N ASP A 145 -12.81 7.00 11.06
CA ASP A 145 -12.50 5.80 10.28
C ASP A 145 -11.92 4.67 11.17
N TYR A 146 -10.85 4.01 10.75
CA TYR A 146 -10.19 2.92 11.49
C TYR A 146 -9.56 3.35 12.82
N GLN A 147 -9.46 4.66 13.12
CA GLN A 147 -8.78 5.14 14.33
C GLN A 147 -9.50 4.73 15.62
N VAL A 148 -10.78 4.32 15.52
CA VAL A 148 -11.60 3.82 16.63
C VAL A 148 -11.23 2.40 17.06
N HIS A 149 -10.46 1.65 16.26
CA HIS A 149 -10.11 0.28 16.56
C HIS A 149 -9.06 0.19 17.67
N ILE A 150 -9.06 -0.92 18.40
CA ILE A 150 -8.00 -1.27 19.35
C ILE A 150 -6.71 -1.41 18.55
N THR A 151 -5.72 -0.56 18.84
CA THR A 151 -4.57 -0.36 17.96
C THR A 151 -3.26 -0.91 18.55
N TYR A 152 -2.77 -2.01 17.97
CA TYR A 152 -1.41 -2.51 18.20
C TYR A 152 -0.41 -1.99 17.17
N ASN A 153 -0.87 -1.52 15.99
CA ASN A 153 -0.03 -0.94 14.94
C ASN A 153 1.00 0.05 15.50
N ASP A 154 2.22 -0.01 14.95
CA ASP A 154 3.37 0.80 15.38
C ASP A 154 3.64 0.72 16.90
N ASN A 155 3.28 -0.42 17.50
CA ASN A 155 3.37 -0.73 18.92
C ASN A 155 2.59 0.25 19.81
N ALA A 156 1.57 0.94 19.30
CA ALA A 156 0.88 2.01 20.03
C ALA A 156 0.44 1.60 21.44
N MET A 157 -0.36 0.53 21.57
CA MET A 157 -0.79 0.02 22.87
C MET A 157 0.37 -0.60 23.68
N VAL A 158 1.31 -1.31 23.05
CA VAL A 158 2.44 -1.94 23.74
C VAL A 158 3.38 -0.90 24.37
N ASN A 159 3.65 0.19 23.66
CA ASN A 159 4.46 1.30 24.15
C ASN A 159 3.78 2.03 25.32
N THR A 160 2.46 2.23 25.25
CA THR A 160 1.68 2.79 26.37
C THR A 160 1.78 1.91 27.61
N LEU A 161 1.57 0.59 27.45
CA LEU A 161 1.64 -0.35 28.58
C LEU A 161 3.06 -0.48 29.13
N SER A 162 4.08 -0.50 28.27
CA SER A 162 5.48 -0.52 28.69
C SER A 162 5.85 0.74 29.47
N LEU A 163 5.34 1.90 29.04
CA LEU A 163 5.51 3.15 29.77
C LEU A 163 4.87 3.10 31.15
N PHE A 164 3.65 2.59 31.24
CA PHE A 164 2.96 2.42 32.52
C PHE A 164 3.75 1.48 33.45
N GLN A 165 4.21 0.34 32.94
CA GLN A 165 5.03 -0.61 33.69
C GLN A 165 6.32 0.04 34.21
N ASP A 166 7.02 0.82 33.39
CA ASP A 166 8.24 1.52 33.80
C ASP A 166 7.95 2.56 34.91
N ILE A 167 6.83 3.30 34.84
CA ILE A 167 6.40 4.26 35.89
C ILE A 167 6.04 3.54 37.19
N ILE A 168 5.24 2.48 37.11
CA ILE A 168 4.79 1.68 38.26
C ILE A 168 6.01 1.14 39.02
N ASN A 169 6.97 0.59 38.29
CA ASN A 169 8.19 0.01 38.85
C ASN A 169 9.24 1.05 39.27
N GLY A 170 9.00 2.34 39.03
CA GLY A 170 9.97 3.40 39.34
C GLY A 170 11.29 3.23 38.59
N LYS A 171 11.25 2.69 37.37
CA LYS A 171 12.46 2.54 36.54
C LYS A 171 12.87 3.91 36.01
N GLU A 172 14.16 4.21 36.03
CA GLU A 172 14.70 5.47 35.50
C GLU A 172 14.11 5.82 34.12
N PRO A 173 13.56 7.04 33.92
CA PRO A 173 13.63 8.25 34.78
C PRO A 173 12.51 8.44 35.83
N PHE A 174 11.71 7.39 36.11
CA PHE A 174 10.54 7.45 37.00
C PHE A 174 10.86 7.15 38.48
N ASP A 175 12.14 7.07 38.82
CA ASP A 175 12.70 6.95 40.17
C ASP A 175 12.73 8.28 40.95
N SER A 176 11.96 9.28 40.51
CA SER A 176 11.83 10.60 41.10
C SER A 176 10.43 10.84 41.70
N ASP A 177 10.19 12.05 42.22
CA ASP A 177 8.87 12.50 42.72
C ASP A 177 7.90 12.90 41.59
N LEU A 178 8.16 12.47 40.35
CA LEU A 178 7.33 12.79 39.17
C LEU A 178 5.89 12.29 39.34
N PHE A 179 5.71 11.09 39.92
CA PHE A 179 4.40 10.48 40.17
C PHE A 179 4.29 9.89 41.57
N ASP A 180 3.15 10.16 42.22
CA ASP A 180 2.81 9.63 43.53
C ASP A 180 2.22 8.20 43.46
N THR A 181 2.02 7.59 44.63
CA THR A 181 1.45 6.25 44.77
C THR A 181 0.06 6.15 44.14
N ALA A 182 -0.79 7.16 44.33
CA ALA A 182 -2.15 7.18 43.78
C ALA A 182 -2.15 7.13 42.24
N THR A 183 -1.21 7.85 41.59
CA THR A 183 -1.03 7.78 40.14
C THR A 183 -0.53 6.41 39.71
N LYS A 184 0.44 5.83 40.43
CA LYS A 184 0.94 4.47 40.15
C LYS A 184 -0.17 3.42 40.27
N GLU A 185 -1.08 3.53 41.25
CA GLU A 185 -2.23 2.64 41.39
C GLU A 185 -3.25 2.79 40.25
N ARG A 186 -3.52 4.03 39.79
CA ARG A 186 -4.35 4.27 38.59
C ARG A 186 -3.74 3.63 37.35
N LEU A 187 -2.43 3.78 37.19
CA LEU A 187 -1.67 3.17 36.09
C LEU A 187 -1.68 1.65 36.16
N GLN A 188 -1.55 1.05 37.35
CA GLN A 188 -1.63 -0.40 37.53
C GLN A 188 -3.00 -0.93 37.09
N LYS A 189 -4.10 -0.30 37.54
CA LYS A 189 -5.46 -0.68 37.11
C LYS A 189 -5.64 -0.58 35.59
N SER A 190 -5.06 0.45 34.97
CA SER A 190 -5.10 0.63 33.52
C SER A 190 -4.25 -0.40 32.79
N PHE A 191 -3.06 -0.70 33.32
CA PHE A 191 -2.15 -1.72 32.80
C PHE A 191 -2.81 -3.10 32.80
N ASP A 192 -3.41 -3.50 33.92
CA ASP A 192 -4.09 -4.80 34.07
C ASP A 192 -5.24 -4.97 33.06
N LYS A 193 -6.06 -3.92 32.88
CA LYS A 193 -7.10 -3.90 31.84
C LYS A 193 -6.52 -4.04 30.43
N GLY A 194 -5.37 -3.41 30.16
CA GLY A 194 -4.69 -3.53 28.88
C GLY A 194 -4.17 -4.94 28.61
N ILE A 195 -3.65 -5.62 29.63
CA ILE A 195 -3.25 -7.03 29.53
C ILE A 195 -4.49 -7.91 29.26
N GLU A 196 -5.59 -7.70 29.95
CA GLU A 196 -6.84 -8.44 29.68
C GLU A 196 -7.34 -8.22 28.26
N CYS A 197 -7.28 -6.99 27.75
CA CYS A 197 -7.60 -6.70 26.36
C CYS A 197 -6.73 -7.49 25.38
N ILE A 198 -5.40 -7.51 25.58
CA ILE A 198 -4.46 -8.32 24.78
C ILE A 198 -4.87 -9.79 24.80
N LEU A 199 -5.17 -10.34 25.96
CA LEU A 199 -5.56 -11.75 26.06
C LEU A 199 -6.93 -12.03 25.45
N ASN A 200 -7.84 -11.05 25.41
CA ASN A 200 -9.17 -11.16 24.80
C ASN A 200 -9.14 -11.00 23.27
N THR A 201 -8.15 -10.30 22.72
CA THR A 201 -8.00 -10.07 21.27
C THR A 201 -7.14 -11.13 20.59
N GLN A 202 -6.47 -12.03 21.33
CA GLN A 202 -5.65 -13.08 20.71
C GLN A 202 -6.50 -13.94 19.78
N ILE A 203 -6.08 -14.06 18.52
CA ILE A 203 -6.87 -14.76 17.51
C ILE A 203 -6.90 -16.26 17.84
N VAL A 204 -8.09 -16.85 17.83
CA VAL A 204 -8.28 -18.28 18.14
C VAL A 204 -8.74 -19.01 16.89
N VAL A 205 -7.95 -19.98 16.43
CA VAL A 205 -8.26 -20.84 15.29
C VAL A 205 -8.50 -22.26 15.80
N LYS A 206 -9.70 -22.81 15.56
CA LYS A 206 -10.08 -24.18 15.98
C LYS A 206 -9.76 -24.44 17.48
N GLY A 207 -10.09 -23.47 18.34
CA GLY A 207 -9.86 -23.53 19.79
C GLY A 207 -8.41 -23.31 20.25
N LYS A 208 -7.47 -23.06 19.33
CA LYS A 208 -6.06 -22.78 19.65
C LYS A 208 -5.75 -21.29 19.47
N PRO A 209 -5.28 -20.59 20.51
CA PRO A 209 -4.78 -19.23 20.36
C PRO A 209 -3.60 -19.19 19.39
N THR A 210 -3.40 -18.07 18.72
CA THR A 210 -2.28 -17.86 17.79
C THR A 210 -1.56 -16.57 18.15
N VAL A 211 -1.76 -15.52 17.37
CA VAL A 211 -1.14 -14.20 17.45
C VAL A 211 -2.22 -13.13 17.27
N TRP A 212 -1.84 -11.87 17.03
CA TRP A 212 -2.74 -10.73 16.95
C TRP A 212 -2.72 -10.08 15.57
N CYS A 213 -3.75 -9.30 15.28
CA CYS A 213 -3.81 -8.38 14.15
C CYS A 213 -3.17 -7.03 14.54
N GLN A 214 -2.86 -6.18 13.57
CA GLN A 214 -2.42 -4.80 13.83
C GLN A 214 -3.52 -3.99 14.53
N GLN A 215 -4.78 -4.24 14.18
CA GLN A 215 -5.94 -3.61 14.80
C GLN A 215 -7.03 -4.66 15.05
N HIS A 216 -7.77 -4.46 16.14
CA HIS A 216 -8.94 -5.25 16.48
C HIS A 216 -10.15 -4.33 16.62
N ASP A 217 -11.30 -4.80 16.16
CA ASP A 217 -12.55 -4.07 16.29
C ASP A 217 -12.87 -3.81 17.76
N LEU A 218 -13.34 -2.60 18.07
CA LEU A 218 -13.60 -2.14 19.43
C LEU A 218 -14.59 -3.05 20.16
N ASN A 219 -15.64 -3.49 19.47
CA ASN A 219 -16.75 -4.18 20.12
C ASN A 219 -16.60 -5.70 20.01
N THR A 220 -16.29 -6.19 18.82
CA THR A 220 -16.23 -7.63 18.54
C THR A 220 -14.88 -8.26 18.87
N LEU A 221 -13.84 -7.45 19.08
CA LEU A 221 -12.46 -7.86 19.33
C LEU A 221 -11.80 -8.66 18.20
N LYS A 222 -12.50 -8.81 17.05
CA LYS A 222 -11.98 -9.51 15.87
C LYS A 222 -10.93 -8.65 15.16
N PRO A 223 -10.00 -9.27 14.40
CA PRO A 223 -9.14 -8.53 13.48
C PRO A 223 -9.94 -7.54 12.61
N ALA A 224 -9.47 -6.30 12.54
CA ALA A 224 -10.10 -5.21 11.78
C ALA A 224 -9.12 -4.61 10.77
N PRO A 225 -9.60 -4.03 9.65
CA PRO A 225 -8.75 -3.34 8.69
C PRO A 225 -8.27 -1.99 9.23
N ALA A 226 -7.24 -1.43 8.59
CA ALA A 226 -6.87 -0.03 8.73
C ALA A 226 -6.87 0.69 7.38
N ARG A 227 -5.68 1.05 6.87
CA ARG A 227 -5.54 1.61 5.52
C ARG A 227 -5.85 0.52 4.49
N ALA A 228 -6.12 0.91 3.24
CA ALA A 228 -6.52 -0.04 2.19
C ALA A 228 -5.58 -1.26 2.05
N TYR A 229 -4.28 -1.06 2.28
CA TYR A 229 -3.24 -2.10 2.21
C TYR A 229 -2.95 -2.82 3.55
N GLU A 230 -3.75 -2.60 4.59
CA GLU A 230 -3.62 -3.19 5.93
C GLU A 230 -4.92 -3.92 6.28
N LEU A 231 -5.00 -5.17 5.82
CA LEU A 231 -6.19 -6.01 5.92
C LEU A 231 -6.22 -6.79 7.24
N PRO A 232 -7.40 -7.24 7.71
CA PRO A 232 -7.51 -8.16 8.84
C PRO A 232 -6.65 -9.40 8.60
N SER A 233 -5.70 -9.67 9.50
CA SER A 233 -4.67 -10.68 9.28
C SER A 233 -4.00 -11.12 10.58
N PHE A 234 -3.21 -12.20 10.53
CA PHE A 234 -2.20 -12.45 11.56
C PHE A 234 -0.99 -11.56 11.27
N CYS A 235 -0.58 -10.75 12.25
CA CYS A 235 0.44 -9.73 12.06
C CYS A 235 1.70 -10.04 12.86
N SER A 236 2.76 -10.48 12.18
CA SER A 236 3.94 -11.02 12.86
C SER A 236 4.73 -9.97 13.65
N GLN A 237 4.83 -8.76 13.10
CA GLN A 237 5.62 -7.68 13.68
C GLN A 237 5.01 -7.17 14.98
N GLU A 238 3.69 -6.95 15.00
CA GLU A 238 3.01 -6.33 16.13
C GLU A 238 2.81 -7.38 17.24
N SER A 239 2.57 -8.63 16.84
CA SER A 239 2.53 -9.77 17.75
C SER A 239 3.87 -10.03 18.43
N CYS A 240 5.00 -9.72 17.77
CA CYS A 240 6.33 -9.90 18.36
C CYS A 240 6.46 -9.07 19.65
N GLU A 241 6.06 -7.80 19.59
CA GLU A 241 6.18 -6.89 20.74
C GLU A 241 5.11 -7.14 21.81
N ILE A 242 3.93 -7.63 21.44
CA ILE A 242 2.95 -8.14 22.41
C ILE A 242 3.53 -9.32 23.21
N VAL A 243 4.12 -10.31 22.53
CA VAL A 243 4.74 -11.47 23.22
C VAL A 243 5.89 -11.03 24.10
N ARG A 244 6.72 -10.09 23.64
CA ARG A 244 7.79 -9.49 24.45
C ARG A 244 7.25 -8.89 25.74
N LEU A 245 6.19 -8.08 25.66
CA LEU A 245 5.53 -7.47 26.82
C LEU A 245 4.96 -8.54 27.77
N LEU A 246 4.23 -9.53 27.26
CA LEU A 246 3.66 -10.60 28.10
C LEU A 246 4.74 -11.39 28.85
N MET A 247 5.93 -11.55 28.26
CA MET A 247 7.06 -12.20 28.92
C MET A 247 7.73 -11.34 30.01
N THR A 248 7.44 -10.03 30.10
CA THR A 248 7.92 -9.19 31.21
C THR A 248 7.07 -9.32 32.48
N LEU A 249 5.86 -9.87 32.37
CA LEU A 249 4.94 -9.98 33.49
C LEU A 249 5.54 -10.87 34.60
N PRO A 250 5.57 -10.40 35.87
CA PRO A 250 5.98 -11.23 36.98
C PRO A 250 4.90 -12.27 37.26
N ASN A 251 5.31 -13.52 37.53
CA ASN A 251 4.41 -14.62 37.89
C ASN A 251 3.21 -14.77 36.92
N PRO A 252 3.46 -14.93 35.60
CA PRO A 252 2.40 -14.96 34.60
C PRO A 252 1.41 -16.08 34.88
N ASP A 253 0.11 -15.80 34.80
CA ASP A 253 -0.95 -16.77 35.08
C ASP A 253 -1.09 -17.82 33.96
N LYS A 254 -2.04 -18.75 34.11
CA LYS A 254 -2.27 -19.81 33.11
C LYS A 254 -2.63 -19.25 31.72
N ARG A 255 -3.35 -18.13 31.68
CA ARG A 255 -3.85 -17.53 30.44
C ARG A 255 -2.72 -16.84 29.68
N VAL A 256 -1.89 -16.05 30.38
CA VAL A 256 -0.68 -15.44 29.85
C VAL A 256 0.28 -16.51 29.36
N ARG A 257 0.53 -17.56 30.15
CA ARG A 257 1.45 -18.62 29.74
C ARG A 257 0.98 -19.33 28.47
N LYS A 258 -0.32 -19.68 28.40
CA LYS A 258 -0.93 -20.25 27.19
C LYS A 258 -0.82 -19.31 25.99
N ALA A 259 -1.03 -18.01 26.17
CA ALA A 259 -0.94 -17.02 25.12
C ALA A 259 0.49 -16.96 24.53
N VAL A 260 1.51 -16.85 25.38
CA VAL A 260 2.93 -16.82 24.99
C VAL A 260 3.34 -18.11 24.28
N HIS A 261 3.06 -19.28 24.86
CA HIS A 261 3.40 -20.57 24.23
C HIS A 261 2.76 -20.73 22.85
N SER A 262 1.48 -20.34 22.72
CA SER A 262 0.76 -20.51 21.46
C SER A 262 1.26 -19.55 20.36
N ALA A 263 1.61 -18.31 20.74
CA ALA A 263 2.21 -17.35 19.81
C ALA A 263 3.60 -17.80 19.34
N MET A 264 4.45 -18.32 20.25
CA MET A 264 5.77 -18.85 19.88
C MET A 264 5.67 -20.09 18.98
N ALA A 265 4.71 -20.98 19.24
CA ALA A 265 4.43 -22.10 18.35
C ALA A 265 3.95 -21.62 16.97
N TRP A 266 3.14 -20.56 16.89
CA TRP A 266 2.74 -19.96 15.62
C TRP A 266 3.93 -19.36 14.87
N PHE A 267 4.81 -18.61 15.55
CA PHE A 267 6.01 -18.05 14.93
C PHE A 267 6.93 -19.14 14.37
N ASP A 268 7.13 -20.23 15.11
CA ASP A 268 7.94 -21.36 14.64
C ASP A 268 7.32 -22.06 13.44
N LYS A 269 6.00 -22.27 13.47
CA LYS A 269 5.26 -22.93 12.39
C LYS A 269 5.24 -22.12 11.09
N TYR A 270 5.07 -20.80 11.17
CA TYR A 270 4.81 -19.92 10.01
C TYR A 270 6.00 -19.03 9.58
N LYS A 271 7.19 -19.27 10.14
CA LYS A 271 8.42 -18.64 9.65
C LYS A 271 8.71 -19.04 8.20
N LEU A 272 9.46 -18.19 7.52
CA LEU A 272 9.92 -18.37 6.16
C LEU A 272 11.45 -18.55 6.18
N THR A 273 11.96 -19.59 5.54
CA THR A 273 13.40 -19.89 5.46
C THR A 273 13.86 -19.96 4.01
N GLY A 274 15.17 -19.88 3.78
CA GLY A 274 15.73 -19.90 2.43
C GLY A 274 15.48 -18.60 1.63
N LEU A 275 15.15 -17.50 2.32
CA LEU A 275 14.75 -16.22 1.71
C LEU A 275 15.45 -15.04 2.40
N ARG A 276 15.67 -13.95 1.65
CA ARG A 276 16.19 -12.67 2.15
C ARG A 276 15.48 -11.49 1.51
N VAL A 277 15.29 -10.43 2.29
CA VAL A 277 14.80 -9.14 1.78
C VAL A 277 15.98 -8.30 1.28
N THR A 278 15.97 -7.93 0.01
CA THR A 278 16.91 -6.96 -0.57
C THR A 278 16.23 -5.62 -0.80
N ARG A 279 16.93 -4.53 -0.52
CA ARG A 279 16.45 -3.17 -0.78
C ARG A 279 17.49 -2.40 -1.59
N THR A 280 17.03 -1.67 -2.60
CA THR A 280 17.83 -0.78 -3.44
C THR A 280 17.20 0.61 -3.46
N GLY A 281 17.96 1.61 -3.91
CA GLY A 281 17.54 3.01 -3.93
C GLY A 281 17.50 3.67 -2.56
N GLU A 282 17.25 4.98 -2.54
CA GLU A 282 17.24 5.76 -1.30
C GLU A 282 15.90 5.64 -0.52
N LYS A 283 15.91 5.93 0.78
CA LYS A 283 14.67 5.90 1.57
C LYS A 283 13.83 7.14 1.24
N GLY A 284 12.62 6.93 0.70
CA GLY A 284 11.66 8.00 0.43
C GLY A 284 11.71 8.54 -1.00
N SER A 285 12.63 8.03 -1.82
CA SER A 285 12.73 8.32 -3.25
C SER A 285 11.94 7.31 -4.09
N THR A 286 11.77 7.63 -5.38
CA THR A 286 11.04 6.81 -6.37
C THR A 286 11.85 5.63 -6.88
N ASP A 287 13.18 5.65 -6.77
CA ASP A 287 14.06 4.54 -7.14
C ASP A 287 14.09 3.43 -6.09
N ARG A 288 13.51 3.68 -4.90
CA ARG A 288 13.43 2.71 -3.83
C ARG A 288 12.69 1.45 -4.28
N ASP A 289 13.31 0.31 -4.07
CA ASP A 289 12.70 -0.97 -4.37
C ASP A 289 12.98 -2.01 -3.28
N THR A 290 12.06 -2.96 -3.11
CA THR A 290 12.21 -4.09 -2.22
C THR A 290 11.91 -5.38 -2.99
N LYS A 291 12.80 -6.36 -2.88
CA LYS A 291 12.60 -7.70 -3.44
C LYS A 291 12.79 -8.76 -2.38
N LEU A 292 12.11 -9.89 -2.55
CA LEU A 292 12.30 -11.10 -1.76
C LEU A 292 13.06 -12.10 -2.63
N VAL A 293 14.30 -12.40 -2.28
CA VAL A 293 15.19 -13.25 -3.07
C VAL A 293 15.52 -14.54 -2.33
N LYS A 294 15.92 -15.58 -3.07
CA LYS A 294 16.40 -16.84 -2.47
C LYS A 294 17.71 -16.62 -1.73
N ASP A 295 17.84 -17.21 -0.55
CA ASP A 295 19.02 -17.18 0.29
C ASP A 295 19.02 -18.37 1.26
N ALA A 296 19.65 -19.49 0.87
CA ALA A 296 19.65 -20.72 1.66
C ALA A 296 20.32 -20.60 3.03
N GLY A 297 21.23 -19.62 3.21
CA GLY A 297 21.90 -19.33 4.48
C GLY A 297 21.24 -18.22 5.29
N GLY A 298 20.15 -17.63 4.80
CA GLY A 298 19.47 -16.52 5.44
C GLY A 298 18.79 -16.92 6.75
N SER A 299 18.84 -16.04 7.75
CA SER A 299 18.03 -16.18 8.96
C SER A 299 16.54 -16.18 8.63
N PRO A 300 15.69 -16.87 9.43
CA PRO A 300 14.26 -16.89 9.18
C PRO A 300 13.64 -15.48 9.10
N LEU A 301 12.66 -15.36 8.21
CA LEU A 301 11.83 -14.18 8.02
C LEU A 301 10.39 -14.49 8.38
N TRP A 302 9.61 -13.43 8.60
CA TRP A 302 8.16 -13.48 8.67
C TRP A 302 7.59 -12.41 7.75
N ALA A 303 6.54 -12.75 7.03
CA ALA A 303 5.73 -11.73 6.37
C ALA A 303 5.09 -10.83 7.43
N ARG A 304 4.84 -9.56 7.12
CA ARG A 304 4.12 -8.67 8.02
C ARG A 304 2.69 -9.14 8.23
N PHE A 305 2.07 -9.68 7.17
CA PHE A 305 0.68 -10.13 7.16
C PHE A 305 0.57 -11.57 6.64
N TYR A 306 -0.28 -12.35 7.30
CA TYR A 306 -0.72 -13.66 6.87
C TYR A 306 -2.25 -13.71 6.86
N ASP A 307 -2.85 -14.29 5.83
CA ASP A 307 -4.31 -14.34 5.71
C ASP A 307 -4.96 -15.17 6.83
N LEU A 308 -6.23 -14.90 7.13
CA LEU A 308 -6.95 -15.52 8.24
C LEU A 308 -7.46 -16.95 7.95
N GLU A 309 -7.48 -17.40 6.70
CA GLU A 309 -8.04 -18.70 6.31
C GLU A 309 -6.97 -19.81 6.28
N ARG A 310 -5.82 -19.52 5.66
CA ARG A 310 -4.72 -20.45 5.37
C ARG A 310 -3.42 -20.08 6.09
N CYS A 311 -3.32 -18.89 6.68
CA CYS A 311 -2.08 -18.37 7.24
C CYS A 311 -0.95 -18.34 6.20
N GLU A 312 -1.26 -17.94 4.96
CA GLU A 312 -0.27 -17.74 3.92
C GLU A 312 0.12 -16.25 3.86
N PRO A 313 1.40 -15.91 3.64
CA PRO A 313 1.84 -14.55 3.45
C PRO A 313 1.13 -13.81 2.34
N PHE A 314 0.89 -12.51 2.55
CA PHE A 314 0.45 -11.63 1.50
C PHE A 314 1.08 -10.23 1.56
N VAL A 315 1.05 -9.57 0.40
CA VAL A 315 1.31 -8.15 0.23
C VAL A 315 0.08 -7.47 -0.35
N CYS A 316 0.00 -6.14 -0.29
CA CYS A 316 -1.19 -5.40 -0.72
C CYS A 316 -0.81 -4.03 -1.30
N ASP A 317 -1.65 -3.48 -2.18
CA ASP A 317 -1.46 -2.16 -2.75
C ASP A 317 -2.60 -1.21 -2.34
N ARG A 318 -2.60 0.02 -2.84
CA ARG A 318 -3.61 1.05 -2.54
C ARG A 318 -5.03 0.67 -2.97
N ASP A 319 -5.15 -0.24 -3.93
CA ASP A 319 -6.43 -0.86 -4.28
C ASP A 319 -7.03 -1.70 -3.15
N GLY A 320 -6.20 -2.16 -2.21
CA GLY A 320 -6.59 -3.01 -1.09
C GLY A 320 -6.83 -4.46 -1.48
N ILE A 321 -6.22 -4.91 -2.58
CA ILE A 321 -6.32 -6.27 -3.07
C ILE A 321 -5.04 -7.04 -2.69
N PRO A 322 -5.18 -8.14 -1.94
CA PRO A 322 -4.04 -8.91 -1.49
C PRO A 322 -3.42 -9.72 -2.65
N ARG A 323 -2.10 -9.86 -2.62
CA ARG A 323 -1.24 -10.51 -3.62
C ARG A 323 -0.18 -11.37 -2.96
N ARG A 324 0.47 -12.26 -3.72
CA ARG A 324 1.39 -13.27 -3.19
C ARG A 324 2.85 -12.83 -3.20
N SER A 325 3.19 -11.91 -4.09
CA SER A 325 4.56 -11.49 -4.32
C SER A 325 4.70 -9.98 -4.39
N LEU A 326 5.88 -9.48 -4.02
CA LEU A 326 6.20 -8.05 -4.09
C LEU A 326 6.12 -7.54 -5.53
N GLU A 327 6.44 -8.39 -6.51
CA GLU A 327 6.43 -8.10 -7.94
C GLU A 327 5.02 -7.78 -8.46
N GLU A 328 3.96 -8.23 -7.77
CA GLU A 328 2.56 -7.97 -8.13
C GLU A 328 2.04 -6.61 -7.62
N ILE A 329 2.79 -5.87 -6.79
CA ILE A 329 2.39 -4.55 -6.29
C ILE A 329 3.25 -3.40 -6.85
N GLY A 330 2.68 -2.20 -6.84
CA GLY A 330 3.30 -0.98 -7.36
C GLY A 330 4.52 -0.58 -6.54
N ARG A 331 5.51 0.04 -7.22
CA ARG A 331 6.82 0.37 -6.66
C ARG A 331 6.72 1.21 -5.38
N GLU A 332 5.76 2.13 -5.33
CA GLU A 332 5.55 3.01 -4.18
C GLU A 332 5.23 2.24 -2.88
N ARG A 333 4.37 1.22 -2.93
CA ARG A 333 4.09 0.34 -1.78
C ARG A 333 5.16 -0.72 -1.57
N ARG A 334 5.75 -1.23 -2.65
CA ARG A 334 6.82 -2.23 -2.62
C ARG A 334 8.08 -1.71 -1.93
N GLY A 335 8.54 -0.52 -2.30
CA GLY A 335 9.70 0.15 -1.71
C GLY A 335 9.37 0.93 -0.44
N GLY A 336 8.18 1.53 -0.35
CA GLY A 336 7.79 2.43 0.74
C GLY A 336 7.36 1.74 2.04
N TYR A 337 6.91 0.48 1.98
CA TYR A 337 6.36 -0.26 3.12
C TYR A 337 7.16 -1.52 3.43
N SER A 338 7.24 -1.90 4.71
CA SER A 338 7.95 -3.12 5.12
C SER A 338 7.01 -4.31 5.16
N TRP A 339 7.13 -5.20 4.17
CA TRP A 339 6.28 -6.39 4.02
C TRP A 339 6.83 -7.64 4.70
N PHE A 340 8.11 -7.64 5.05
CA PHE A 340 8.79 -8.78 5.67
C PHE A 340 9.75 -8.26 6.75
N ASN A 341 9.92 -9.03 7.82
CA ASN A 341 10.79 -8.69 8.94
C ASN A 341 11.41 -9.95 9.56
N SER A 342 12.43 -9.77 10.41
CA SER A 342 13.10 -10.84 11.16
C SER A 342 12.93 -10.70 12.67
N ASN A 343 12.13 -9.73 13.13
CA ASN A 343 12.01 -9.38 14.55
C ASN A 343 11.60 -10.56 15.46
N PRO A 344 10.67 -11.47 15.06
CA PRO A 344 10.29 -12.61 15.89
C PRO A 344 11.46 -13.53 16.28
N ALA A 345 12.56 -13.55 15.52
CA ALA A 345 13.75 -14.32 15.89
C ALA A 345 14.33 -13.88 17.26
N LEU A 346 14.19 -12.60 17.62
CA LEU A 346 14.65 -12.06 18.89
C LEU A 346 13.87 -12.62 20.10
N LEU A 347 12.69 -13.20 19.89
CA LEU A 347 11.89 -13.79 20.96
C LEU A 347 12.39 -15.16 21.40
N TYR A 348 13.07 -15.91 20.54
CA TYR A 348 13.47 -17.30 20.84
C TYR A 348 14.34 -17.41 22.10
N PRO A 349 15.47 -16.68 22.25
CA PRO A 349 16.25 -16.74 23.48
C PRO A 349 15.50 -16.20 24.70
N LEU A 350 14.62 -15.20 24.53
CA LEU A 350 13.80 -14.66 25.63
C LEU A 350 12.75 -15.67 26.11
N TYR A 351 12.11 -16.35 25.16
CA TYR A 351 11.13 -17.40 25.43
C TYR A 351 11.77 -18.60 26.11
N GLU A 352 12.98 -19.00 25.68
CA GLU A 352 13.72 -20.09 26.32
C GLU A 352 13.91 -19.82 27.82
N GLN A 353 14.42 -18.63 28.17
CA GLN A 353 14.63 -18.18 29.55
C GLN A 353 13.31 -18.04 30.32
N TRP A 354 12.31 -17.41 29.70
CA TRP A 354 11.00 -17.20 30.31
C TRP A 354 10.28 -18.52 30.61
N ALA A 355 10.31 -19.48 29.67
CA ALA A 355 9.67 -20.77 29.83
C ALA A 355 10.38 -21.61 30.88
N ASP A 356 11.72 -21.61 30.94
CA ASP A 356 12.46 -22.33 31.98
C ASP A 356 12.15 -21.79 33.38
N LYS A 357 11.92 -20.48 33.50
CA LYS A 357 11.55 -19.83 34.77
C LYS A 357 10.11 -20.09 35.17
N TYR A 358 9.14 -20.00 34.26
CA TYR A 358 7.72 -19.93 34.62
C TYR A 358 6.87 -21.13 34.17
N ASP A 359 7.30 -21.93 33.18
CA ASP A 359 6.49 -23.04 32.66
C ASP A 359 7.29 -24.14 31.94
N ARG A 360 8.39 -24.61 32.55
CA ARG A 360 9.33 -25.53 31.88
C ARG A 360 8.66 -26.80 31.34
N ARG A 361 7.59 -27.28 31.99
CA ARG A 361 6.85 -28.49 31.59
C ARG A 361 6.05 -28.31 30.29
N ASN A 362 5.58 -27.11 29.99
CA ASN A 362 4.76 -26.80 28.81
C ASN A 362 5.54 -26.12 27.68
N LYS A 363 6.86 -25.96 27.85
CA LYS A 363 7.78 -25.39 26.85
C LYS A 363 7.70 -26.15 25.53
N GLY A 364 7.19 -25.49 24.49
CA GLY A 364 7.15 -26.01 23.13
C GLY A 364 8.54 -26.20 22.52
N ARG A 365 8.71 -27.25 21.70
CA ARG A 365 9.92 -27.50 20.91
C ARG A 365 9.90 -26.62 19.67
N ILE A 366 10.56 -25.46 19.74
CA ILE A 366 10.70 -24.51 18.62
C ILE A 366 12.18 -24.33 18.27
N SER A 367 12.50 -23.97 17.02
CA SER A 367 13.89 -23.77 16.61
C SER A 367 13.99 -22.94 15.35
N LEU A 368 14.83 -21.90 15.34
CA LEU A 368 15.08 -21.08 14.14
C LEU A 368 15.71 -21.88 12.98
N PHE A 369 16.25 -23.08 13.24
CA PHE A 369 16.99 -23.86 12.26
C PHE A 369 16.15 -24.93 11.55
N THR A 370 14.88 -25.12 11.93
CA THR A 370 14.00 -26.02 11.19
C THR A 370 13.46 -25.35 9.93
N LYS A 371 13.16 -26.15 8.90
CA LYS A 371 12.53 -25.66 7.66
C LYS A 371 11.25 -24.89 7.96
N GLY A 372 11.18 -23.68 7.45
CA GLY A 372 10.01 -22.81 7.50
C GLY A 372 8.85 -23.34 6.68
N ALA A 373 7.70 -22.69 6.83
CA ALA A 373 6.44 -23.07 6.25
C ALA A 373 6.49 -23.19 4.72
N ASN A 374 7.28 -22.32 4.08
CA ASN A 374 7.48 -22.30 2.63
C ASN A 374 8.33 -23.46 2.10
N GLU A 375 9.14 -24.11 2.95
CA GLU A 375 10.02 -25.22 2.55
C GLU A 375 9.51 -26.60 3.00
N ASN A 376 8.58 -26.63 3.96
CA ASN A 376 8.02 -27.87 4.51
C ASN A 376 6.60 -28.19 4.03
N GLY A 377 6.02 -27.35 3.15
CA GLY A 377 4.70 -27.55 2.56
C GLY A 377 3.52 -27.12 3.45
N THR A 378 3.77 -26.44 4.58
CA THR A 378 2.70 -25.90 5.46
C THR A 378 1.88 -24.81 4.76
N ILE A 379 2.52 -24.04 3.87
CA ILE A 379 1.88 -22.97 3.09
C ILE A 379 2.24 -23.11 1.62
N ASP A 380 1.39 -22.56 0.75
CA ASP A 380 1.71 -22.37 -0.67
C ASP A 380 1.90 -20.87 -0.95
N MET A 381 3.16 -20.45 -1.06
CA MET A 381 3.55 -19.08 -1.40
C MET A 381 3.17 -18.67 -2.82
N SER A 382 2.83 -19.64 -3.68
CA SER A 382 2.51 -19.44 -5.09
C SER A 382 1.04 -19.68 -5.42
N ARG A 383 0.19 -19.89 -4.39
CA ARG A 383 -1.20 -20.28 -4.58
C ARG A 383 -1.92 -19.29 -5.49
N LYS A 384 -2.24 -19.77 -6.69
CA LYS A 384 -3.14 -19.07 -7.58
C LYS A 384 -4.57 -19.22 -7.04
N PRO A 385 -5.38 -18.18 -7.10
CA PRO A 385 -6.74 -18.25 -6.62
C PRO A 385 -7.66 -18.84 -7.65
N SER A 386 -8.80 -19.28 -7.15
CA SER A 386 -9.93 -19.66 -7.97
C SER A 386 -11.17 -18.90 -7.50
N PRO A 387 -11.94 -18.30 -8.41
CA PRO A 387 -13.21 -17.67 -8.08
C PRO A 387 -14.14 -18.67 -7.37
N ASP A 388 -14.81 -18.23 -6.31
CA ASP A 388 -15.88 -19.04 -5.72
C ASP A 388 -17.09 -19.02 -6.64
N LYS A 389 -17.26 -20.09 -7.44
CA LYS A 389 -18.31 -20.22 -8.45
C LYS A 389 -19.73 -19.97 -7.91
N ARG A 390 -19.96 -20.19 -6.61
CA ARG A 390 -21.26 -19.96 -5.94
C ARG A 390 -21.63 -18.48 -5.80
N LYS A 391 -20.66 -17.57 -5.97
CA LYS A 391 -20.85 -16.12 -5.85
C LYS A 391 -21.25 -15.44 -7.16
N PHE A 392 -21.37 -16.20 -8.24
CA PHE A 392 -21.73 -15.70 -9.56
C PHE A 392 -23.21 -15.98 -9.87
N ASN A 393 -23.86 -15.02 -10.53
CA ASN A 393 -25.24 -15.16 -10.98
C ASN A 393 -25.34 -16.10 -12.19
N VAL A 394 -24.33 -16.05 -13.08
CA VAL A 394 -24.27 -16.89 -14.27
C VAL A 394 -22.83 -17.37 -14.48
N ILE A 395 -22.69 -18.62 -14.87
CA ILE A 395 -21.43 -19.20 -15.33
C ILE A 395 -21.61 -19.54 -16.80
N VAL A 396 -20.66 -19.12 -17.63
CA VAL A 396 -20.65 -19.35 -19.08
C VAL A 396 -19.45 -20.23 -19.43
N LYS A 397 -19.70 -21.26 -20.23
CA LYS A 397 -18.69 -22.18 -20.75
C LYS A 397 -18.37 -21.85 -22.21
N PRO A 398 -17.19 -22.26 -22.73
CA PRO A 398 -16.93 -22.17 -24.16
C PRO A 398 -18.04 -22.85 -24.96
N GLY A 399 -18.54 -22.15 -25.99
CA GLY A 399 -19.69 -22.57 -26.80
C GLY A 399 -21.05 -21.99 -26.35
N GLU A 400 -21.17 -21.51 -25.11
CA GLU A 400 -22.36 -20.80 -24.63
C GLU A 400 -22.29 -19.29 -24.93
N SER A 401 -23.44 -18.63 -25.00
CA SER A 401 -23.51 -17.20 -25.33
C SER A 401 -23.23 -16.31 -24.11
N ILE A 402 -22.20 -15.47 -24.20
CA ILE A 402 -21.92 -14.41 -23.22
C ILE A 402 -23.06 -13.37 -23.25
N GLN A 403 -23.56 -13.05 -24.44
CA GLN A 403 -24.63 -12.07 -24.59
C GLN A 403 -25.91 -12.51 -23.87
N GLN A 404 -26.30 -13.78 -23.98
CA GLN A 404 -27.46 -14.31 -23.23
C GLN A 404 -27.25 -14.28 -21.71
N ALA A 405 -26.02 -14.51 -21.24
CA ALA A 405 -25.71 -14.41 -19.82
C ALA A 405 -25.85 -12.97 -19.31
N ILE A 406 -25.36 -12.02 -20.11
CA ILE A 406 -25.54 -10.59 -19.90
C ILE A 406 -27.05 -10.32 -19.82
N GLU A 407 -27.85 -10.67 -20.82
CA GLU A 407 -29.30 -10.39 -20.90
C GLU A 407 -30.18 -10.87 -19.74
N LYS A 408 -29.67 -11.74 -18.86
CA LYS A 408 -30.33 -12.11 -17.61
C LYS A 408 -30.24 -11.05 -16.51
N ALA A 409 -29.38 -10.06 -16.67
CA ALA A 409 -29.17 -9.02 -15.67
C ALA A 409 -30.34 -8.01 -15.62
N PRO A 410 -30.74 -7.55 -14.42
CA PRO A 410 -31.74 -6.51 -14.27
C PRO A 410 -31.37 -5.21 -15.01
N LEU A 411 -32.36 -4.51 -15.55
CA LEU A 411 -32.17 -3.23 -16.23
C LEU A 411 -31.86 -2.07 -15.27
N ASP A 412 -32.26 -2.19 -14.00
CA ASP A 412 -32.05 -1.15 -12.98
C ASP A 412 -30.62 -1.11 -12.43
N GLY A 413 -29.85 -2.20 -12.56
CA GLY A 413 -28.51 -2.36 -12.01
C GLY A 413 -28.42 -2.16 -10.49
N ALA A 414 -29.50 -2.41 -9.74
CA ALA A 414 -29.52 -2.15 -8.30
C ALA A 414 -28.42 -2.91 -7.53
N GLN A 415 -28.03 -4.09 -8.03
CA GLN A 415 -26.96 -4.92 -7.48
C GLN A 415 -26.00 -5.38 -8.59
N PRO A 416 -24.73 -5.71 -8.24
CA PRO A 416 -23.78 -6.22 -9.22
C PRO A 416 -24.28 -7.54 -9.80
N PHE A 417 -24.38 -7.62 -11.13
CA PHE A 417 -24.69 -8.88 -11.81
C PHE A 417 -23.41 -9.55 -12.29
N LYS A 418 -23.04 -10.63 -11.59
CA LYS A 418 -21.74 -11.28 -11.67
C LYS A 418 -21.77 -12.46 -12.63
N ILE A 419 -20.93 -12.41 -13.66
CA ILE A 419 -20.83 -13.41 -14.71
C ILE A 419 -19.41 -13.98 -14.71
N LEU A 420 -19.28 -15.30 -14.54
CA LEU A 420 -18.01 -16.01 -14.66
C LEU A 420 -17.91 -16.68 -16.02
N LEU A 421 -16.85 -16.39 -16.76
CA LEU A 421 -16.48 -17.08 -17.99
C LEU A 421 -15.42 -18.14 -17.66
N LEU A 422 -15.73 -19.42 -17.88
CA LEU A 422 -14.74 -20.48 -17.68
C LEU A 422 -13.61 -20.40 -18.73
N LYS A 423 -12.48 -21.05 -18.43
CA LYS A 423 -11.35 -21.15 -19.36
C LYS A 423 -11.78 -21.65 -20.74
N GLY A 424 -11.25 -21.00 -21.77
CA GLY A 424 -11.46 -21.31 -23.17
C GLY A 424 -11.66 -20.06 -24.03
N THR A 425 -11.90 -20.28 -25.32
CA THR A 425 -12.01 -19.22 -26.32
C THR A 425 -13.47 -18.97 -26.70
N TYR A 426 -13.87 -17.70 -26.68
CA TYR A 426 -15.20 -17.21 -27.00
C TYR A 426 -15.10 -16.32 -28.24
N ASN A 427 -15.48 -16.87 -29.41
CA ASN A 427 -15.52 -16.14 -30.67
C ASN A 427 -16.80 -15.30 -30.78
N GLN A 428 -16.94 -14.25 -29.95
CA GLN A 428 -18.21 -13.55 -29.74
C GLN A 428 -18.03 -12.04 -29.66
N LYS A 429 -18.98 -11.31 -30.25
CA LYS A 429 -19.26 -9.91 -29.93
C LYS A 429 -20.01 -9.86 -28.61
N VAL A 430 -19.59 -8.99 -27.70
CA VAL A 430 -20.21 -8.82 -26.38
C VAL A 430 -20.71 -7.39 -26.25
N ILE A 431 -22.00 -7.22 -25.94
CA ILE A 431 -22.64 -5.90 -25.79
C ILE A 431 -23.13 -5.77 -24.36
N ILE A 432 -22.52 -4.83 -23.62
CA ILE A 432 -22.90 -4.48 -22.25
C ILE A 432 -23.87 -3.28 -22.34
N ASP A 433 -25.17 -3.57 -22.37
CA ASP A 433 -26.26 -2.59 -22.53
C ASP A 433 -27.02 -2.29 -21.24
N ARG A 434 -26.50 -2.69 -20.08
CA ARG A 434 -27.13 -2.39 -18.78
C ARG A 434 -26.10 -2.23 -17.67
N PRO A 435 -26.46 -1.49 -16.61
CA PRO A 435 -25.49 -1.10 -15.61
C PRO A 435 -25.04 -2.27 -14.73
N ASN A 436 -23.92 -2.07 -14.04
CA ASN A 436 -23.48 -2.91 -12.92
C ASN A 436 -23.15 -4.37 -13.29
N ILE A 437 -22.72 -4.60 -14.54
CA ILE A 437 -22.23 -5.90 -15.00
C ILE A 437 -20.80 -6.13 -14.47
N VAL A 438 -20.58 -7.28 -13.84
CA VAL A 438 -19.27 -7.74 -13.38
C VAL A 438 -18.89 -8.98 -14.18
N LEU A 439 -18.13 -8.80 -15.26
CA LEU A 439 -17.69 -9.84 -16.18
C LEU A 439 -16.29 -10.32 -15.80
N VAL A 440 -16.18 -11.58 -15.37
CA VAL A 440 -14.94 -12.14 -14.82
C VAL A 440 -14.54 -13.38 -15.62
N GLY A 441 -13.28 -13.47 -16.04
CA GLY A 441 -12.71 -14.72 -16.53
C GLY A 441 -12.11 -15.56 -15.42
N GLU A 442 -12.18 -16.88 -15.58
CA GLU A 442 -11.55 -17.84 -14.67
C GLU A 442 -10.02 -17.71 -14.65
N ASP A 443 -9.42 -17.24 -15.75
CA ASP A 443 -7.97 -17.01 -15.86
C ASP A 443 -7.66 -16.01 -16.98
N ARG A 444 -6.77 -15.04 -16.67
CA ARG A 444 -6.45 -13.95 -17.58
C ARG A 444 -5.97 -14.41 -18.94
N ASP A 445 -5.10 -15.41 -18.96
CA ASP A 445 -4.35 -15.81 -20.16
C ASP A 445 -5.08 -16.92 -20.94
N SER A 446 -6.01 -17.64 -20.31
CA SER A 446 -6.75 -18.77 -20.91
C SER A 446 -8.26 -18.60 -21.01
N THR A 447 -8.86 -17.53 -20.47
CA THR A 447 -10.22 -17.11 -20.79
C THR A 447 -10.16 -15.97 -21.82
N ILE A 448 -10.46 -16.27 -23.08
CA ILE A 448 -10.20 -15.38 -24.21
C ILE A 448 -11.49 -15.05 -24.94
N ILE A 449 -11.89 -13.78 -24.96
CA ILE A 449 -12.92 -13.26 -25.87
C ILE A 449 -12.21 -12.70 -27.09
N VAL A 450 -12.49 -13.24 -28.27
CA VAL A 450 -11.81 -12.86 -29.51
C VAL A 450 -12.80 -12.66 -30.65
N LEU A 451 -12.60 -11.63 -31.46
CA LEU A 451 -13.36 -11.41 -32.68
C LEU A 451 -12.56 -10.53 -33.64
N ALA A 452 -12.67 -10.78 -34.93
CA ALA A 452 -12.10 -9.92 -35.96
C ALA A 452 -13.12 -8.82 -36.33
N GLU A 453 -12.96 -7.62 -35.76
CA GLU A 453 -13.86 -6.49 -36.03
C GLU A 453 -13.08 -5.25 -36.49
N GLY A 454 -13.32 -4.82 -37.73
CA GLY A 454 -12.63 -3.68 -38.35
C GLY A 454 -13.57 -2.53 -38.67
N ALA A 455 -13.01 -1.37 -39.01
CA ALA A 455 -13.79 -0.15 -39.28
C ALA A 455 -14.78 -0.27 -40.46
N LYS A 456 -14.56 -1.21 -41.38
CA LYS A 456 -15.38 -1.46 -42.58
C LYS A 456 -16.35 -2.64 -42.44
N SER A 457 -16.21 -3.49 -41.42
CA SER A 457 -16.86 -4.81 -41.38
C SER A 457 -18.32 -4.81 -40.92
N MET A 458 -18.89 -3.69 -40.46
CA MET A 458 -20.33 -3.57 -40.13
C MET A 458 -20.87 -2.15 -40.39
N PRO A 459 -22.10 -2.00 -40.94
CA PRO A 459 -22.86 -0.73 -40.90
C PRO A 459 -23.03 -0.25 -39.45
N LYS A 460 -23.50 1.00 -39.24
CA LYS A 460 -23.90 1.50 -37.90
C LYS A 460 -24.87 0.50 -37.25
N GLY A 461 -24.35 -0.39 -36.39
CA GLY A 461 -25.17 -1.38 -35.71
C GLY A 461 -25.95 -0.70 -34.60
N GLU A 462 -27.22 -1.05 -34.49
CA GLU A 462 -28.03 -0.73 -33.32
C GLU A 462 -28.29 -2.01 -32.54
N PHE A 463 -28.25 -1.92 -31.21
CA PHE A 463 -28.71 -2.96 -30.32
C PHE A 463 -29.83 -2.38 -29.48
N ARG A 464 -31.04 -2.94 -29.64
CA ARG A 464 -32.27 -2.45 -28.97
C ARG A 464 -32.49 -0.94 -29.19
N GLY A 465 -32.29 -0.47 -30.43
CA GLY A 465 -32.47 0.93 -30.82
C GLY A 465 -31.37 1.89 -30.34
N LYS A 466 -30.27 1.38 -29.77
CA LYS A 466 -29.13 2.19 -29.35
C LYS A 466 -27.89 1.90 -30.19
N PRO A 467 -27.13 2.94 -30.59
CA PRO A 467 -25.89 2.74 -31.34
C PRO A 467 -24.90 1.88 -30.57
N ILE A 468 -24.39 0.82 -31.19
CA ILE A 468 -23.29 0.02 -30.65
C ILE A 468 -21.95 0.44 -31.24
N GLY A 469 -20.93 0.45 -30.39
CA GLY A 469 -19.57 0.75 -30.79
C GLY A 469 -18.80 -0.45 -31.33
N ARG A 470 -17.66 -0.15 -31.96
CA ARG A 470 -16.88 -1.04 -32.83
C ARG A 470 -15.83 -1.90 -32.11
N GLY A 471 -16.12 -2.35 -30.87
CA GLY A 471 -15.19 -3.18 -30.09
C GLY A 471 -15.70 -4.59 -29.79
N VAL A 472 -14.80 -5.56 -29.70
CA VAL A 472 -15.13 -6.97 -29.35
C VAL A 472 -16.03 -7.01 -28.11
N ILE A 473 -15.68 -6.23 -27.09
CA ILE A 473 -16.61 -5.78 -26.06
C ILE A 473 -17.05 -4.35 -26.38
N SER A 474 -18.37 -4.13 -26.45
CA SER A 474 -19.00 -2.84 -26.69
C SER A 474 -19.90 -2.47 -25.51
N ILE A 475 -19.50 -1.44 -24.77
CA ILE A 475 -20.24 -0.92 -23.62
C ILE A 475 -21.12 0.23 -24.11
N THR A 476 -22.44 0.13 -23.98
CA THR A 476 -23.35 1.21 -24.38
C THR A 476 -23.34 2.35 -23.34
N GLU A 477 -24.11 3.41 -23.59
CA GLU A 477 -24.29 4.49 -22.62
C GLU A 477 -25.04 4.08 -21.34
N ASP A 478 -25.72 2.93 -21.36
CA ASP A 478 -26.38 2.37 -20.18
C ASP A 478 -25.49 1.41 -19.40
N GLY A 479 -24.37 0.97 -20.00
CA GLY A 479 -23.40 0.04 -19.41
C GLY A 479 -22.50 0.67 -18.34
N ASN A 480 -23.05 1.55 -17.50
CA ASN A 480 -22.33 2.22 -16.43
C ASN A 480 -21.94 1.23 -15.32
N ASP A 481 -20.91 1.55 -14.52
CA ASP A 481 -20.47 0.73 -13.38
C ASP A 481 -20.01 -0.69 -13.74
N CYS A 482 -19.58 -0.87 -14.99
CA CYS A 482 -19.08 -2.14 -15.49
C CYS A 482 -17.71 -2.49 -14.91
N VAL A 483 -17.52 -3.76 -14.54
CA VAL A 483 -16.22 -4.32 -14.12
C VAL A 483 -15.88 -5.49 -15.04
N ILE A 484 -14.70 -5.44 -15.66
CA ILE A 484 -14.15 -6.51 -16.50
C ILE A 484 -12.84 -6.98 -15.87
N SER A 485 -12.72 -8.28 -15.57
CA SER A 485 -11.56 -8.80 -14.84
C SER A 485 -11.11 -10.19 -15.26
N GLY A 486 -9.80 -10.44 -15.26
CA GLY A 486 -9.23 -11.78 -15.35
C GLY A 486 -9.46 -12.49 -16.67
N LEU A 487 -9.46 -11.77 -17.79
CA LEU A 487 -9.63 -12.34 -19.11
C LEU A 487 -8.79 -11.63 -20.17
N THR A 488 -8.69 -12.23 -21.34
CA THR A 488 -8.14 -11.61 -22.54
C THR A 488 -9.27 -11.13 -23.44
N VAL A 489 -9.22 -9.88 -23.89
CA VAL A 489 -10.05 -9.37 -24.98
C VAL A 489 -9.13 -9.08 -26.16
N TYR A 490 -9.36 -9.75 -27.28
CA TYR A 490 -8.52 -9.64 -28.45
C TYR A 490 -9.32 -9.31 -29.71
N ASN A 491 -9.05 -8.14 -30.31
CA ASN A 491 -9.46 -7.87 -31.68
C ASN A 491 -8.37 -8.32 -32.66
N ASN A 492 -8.59 -9.45 -33.32
CA ASN A 492 -7.62 -10.10 -34.20
C ASN A 492 -7.84 -9.79 -35.70
N TYR A 493 -8.49 -8.66 -36.01
CA TYR A 493 -8.84 -8.29 -37.38
C TYR A 493 -7.62 -8.18 -38.31
N GLY A 494 -6.56 -7.52 -37.85
CA GLY A 494 -5.30 -7.38 -38.62
C GLY A 494 -4.70 -8.71 -39.05
N THR A 495 -4.69 -9.70 -38.16
CA THR A 495 -4.15 -11.04 -38.43
C THR A 495 -5.11 -11.91 -39.24
N THR A 496 -6.43 -11.69 -39.13
CA THR A 496 -7.44 -12.63 -39.64
C THR A 496 -8.13 -12.17 -40.92
N VAL A 497 -8.30 -10.86 -41.11
CA VAL A 497 -9.11 -10.29 -42.20
C VAL A 497 -8.26 -9.47 -43.16
N GLU A 498 -7.59 -8.42 -42.66
CA GLU A 498 -6.79 -7.53 -43.49
C GLU A 498 -5.65 -6.98 -42.65
N ASN A 499 -4.40 -7.15 -43.08
CA ASN A 499 -3.23 -6.64 -42.38
C ASN A 499 -3.15 -5.10 -42.48
N THR A 500 -3.89 -4.44 -41.61
CA THR A 500 -4.02 -2.99 -41.53
C THR A 500 -4.00 -2.53 -40.07
N THR A 501 -3.61 -1.29 -39.86
CA THR A 501 -3.72 -0.60 -38.57
C THR A 501 -4.92 0.34 -38.54
N SER A 502 -6.03 -0.01 -39.19
CA SER A 502 -7.30 0.71 -38.99
C SER A 502 -7.80 0.60 -37.55
N HIS A 503 -8.82 1.39 -37.18
CA HIS A 503 -9.48 1.24 -35.87
C HIS A 503 -10.00 -0.20 -35.68
N GLN A 504 -9.55 -0.85 -34.60
CA GLN A 504 -9.82 -2.25 -34.26
C GLN A 504 -9.92 -2.37 -32.74
N PHE A 505 -11.03 -1.87 -32.18
CA PHE A 505 -11.17 -1.77 -30.74
C PHE A 505 -11.30 -3.17 -30.11
N ALA A 506 -10.54 -3.46 -29.06
CA ALA A 506 -10.77 -4.67 -28.27
C ALA A 506 -11.92 -4.40 -27.29
N ILE A 507 -11.84 -3.28 -26.59
CA ILE A 507 -12.92 -2.77 -25.73
C ILE A 507 -13.23 -1.35 -26.16
N TYR A 508 -14.48 -1.13 -26.56
CA TYR A 508 -15.03 0.19 -26.81
C TYR A 508 -16.17 0.46 -25.84
N GLY A 509 -16.30 1.68 -25.33
CA GLY A 509 -17.38 2.00 -24.40
C GLY A 509 -17.90 3.41 -24.45
N ARG A 510 -19.18 3.57 -24.11
CA ARG A 510 -19.85 4.87 -23.89
C ARG A 510 -20.42 5.01 -22.47
N GLY A 511 -20.26 3.99 -21.62
CA GLY A 511 -20.59 4.04 -20.20
C GLY A 511 -19.50 4.76 -19.39
N THR A 512 -19.84 5.20 -18.19
CA THR A 512 -18.93 5.77 -17.19
C THR A 512 -18.74 4.82 -16.01
N ARG A 513 -17.77 5.10 -15.13
CA ARG A 513 -17.39 4.26 -13.98
C ARG A 513 -17.01 2.83 -14.41
N THR A 514 -16.29 2.72 -15.53
CA THR A 514 -15.83 1.43 -16.06
C THR A 514 -14.49 1.04 -15.44
N ILE A 515 -14.40 -0.20 -14.96
CA ILE A 515 -13.21 -0.80 -14.36
C ILE A 515 -12.74 -1.95 -15.25
N VAL A 516 -11.48 -1.93 -15.68
CA VAL A 516 -10.86 -3.06 -16.41
C VAL A 516 -9.57 -3.44 -15.70
N VAL A 517 -9.49 -4.67 -15.18
CA VAL A 517 -8.42 -5.05 -14.26
C VAL A 517 -7.91 -6.47 -14.42
N ASN A 518 -6.60 -6.67 -14.31
CA ASN A 518 -5.97 -7.98 -14.55
C ASN A 518 -6.39 -8.60 -15.89
N CYS A 519 -6.32 -7.82 -16.97
CA CYS A 519 -6.74 -8.25 -18.31
C CYS A 519 -5.60 -8.09 -19.32
N ASN A 520 -5.59 -8.97 -20.31
CA ASN A 520 -4.91 -8.71 -21.59
C ASN A 520 -5.90 -7.98 -22.50
N VAL A 521 -5.53 -6.80 -23.02
CA VAL A 521 -6.38 -6.03 -23.94
C VAL A 521 -5.60 -5.79 -25.22
N TRP A 522 -5.90 -6.57 -26.25
CA TRP A 522 -5.09 -6.67 -27.44
C TRP A 522 -5.89 -6.29 -28.69
N ALA A 523 -5.25 -5.55 -29.59
CA ALA A 523 -5.76 -5.29 -30.92
C ALA A 523 -4.63 -5.48 -31.93
N ASP A 524 -4.97 -5.88 -33.15
CA ASP A 524 -4.02 -5.88 -34.27
C ASP A 524 -3.97 -4.53 -35.02
N GLY A 525 -4.79 -3.56 -34.61
CA GLY A 525 -4.88 -2.23 -35.22
C GLY A 525 -4.68 -1.09 -34.23
N ASN A 526 -5.47 -0.03 -34.36
CA ASN A 526 -5.50 1.10 -33.42
C ASN A 526 -6.57 0.94 -32.34
N ASP A 527 -6.40 1.68 -31.24
CA ASP A 527 -7.42 1.92 -30.21
C ASP A 527 -7.87 0.68 -29.43
N ALA A 528 -6.91 -0.09 -28.90
CA ALA A 528 -7.21 -1.31 -28.15
C ALA A 528 -8.25 -1.10 -27.03
N LEU A 529 -8.12 -0.01 -26.24
CA LEU A 529 -9.04 0.35 -25.16
C LEU A 529 -9.53 1.81 -25.29
N ALA A 530 -10.77 1.97 -25.76
CA ALA A 530 -11.36 3.26 -26.09
C ALA A 530 -12.68 3.50 -25.34
N LEU A 531 -12.65 4.34 -24.30
CA LEU A 531 -13.83 4.63 -23.47
C LEU A 531 -14.22 6.11 -23.60
N TRP A 532 -15.35 6.33 -24.27
CA TRP A 532 -15.81 7.62 -24.80
C TRP A 532 -17.24 7.93 -24.34
N ALA A 533 -17.46 7.97 -23.03
CA ALA A 533 -18.73 8.40 -22.46
C ALA A 533 -19.18 9.74 -23.02
N LYS A 534 -20.51 9.91 -23.18
CA LYS A 534 -21.12 11.14 -23.71
C LYS A 534 -20.62 12.37 -22.95
N GLU A 535 -20.46 13.47 -23.68
CA GLU A 535 -20.00 14.76 -23.15
C GLU A 535 -18.62 14.72 -22.45
N GLY A 536 -17.86 13.65 -22.65
CA GLY A 536 -16.57 13.45 -21.99
C GLY A 536 -16.70 13.31 -20.46
N LYS A 537 -17.85 12.85 -19.94
CA LYS A 537 -18.09 12.62 -18.50
C LYS A 537 -17.64 11.23 -18.02
N GLY A 538 -16.69 10.65 -18.74
CA GLY A 538 -16.14 9.34 -18.45
C GLY A 538 -15.28 9.32 -17.20
N MET A 539 -15.39 8.27 -16.40
CA MET A 539 -14.47 7.97 -15.31
C MET A 539 -14.06 6.50 -15.45
N TYR A 540 -12.77 6.25 -15.67
CA TYR A 540 -12.26 4.91 -15.98
C TYR A 540 -11.09 4.54 -15.10
N TYR A 541 -11.11 3.32 -14.57
CA TYR A 541 -10.04 2.79 -13.74
C TYR A 541 -9.47 1.51 -14.37
N HIS A 542 -8.17 1.49 -14.54
CA HIS A 542 -7.45 0.40 -15.16
C HIS A 542 -6.29 -0.03 -14.27
N ALA A 543 -6.15 -1.34 -14.05
CA ALA A 543 -5.03 -1.84 -13.25
C ALA A 543 -4.54 -3.20 -13.73
N ASP A 544 -3.24 -3.42 -13.65
CA ASP A 544 -2.64 -4.74 -13.95
C ASP A 544 -2.96 -5.21 -15.39
N LEU A 545 -2.98 -4.27 -16.34
CA LEU A 545 -3.30 -4.54 -17.74
C LEU A 545 -2.06 -4.84 -18.56
N ASN A 546 -2.21 -5.76 -19.51
CA ASN A 546 -1.26 -5.93 -20.62
C ASN A 546 -1.93 -5.45 -21.91
N LEU A 547 -1.60 -4.23 -22.31
CA LEU A 547 -2.14 -3.54 -23.49
C LEU A 547 -1.20 -3.75 -24.68
N ARG A 548 -1.72 -4.41 -25.72
CA ARG A 548 -0.97 -4.68 -26.96
C ARG A 548 -1.67 -4.06 -28.15
N CYS A 549 -0.97 -3.21 -28.90
CA CYS A 549 -1.54 -2.52 -30.06
C CYS A 549 -0.40 -2.17 -31.03
N PRO A 550 -0.32 -2.74 -32.25
CA PRO A 550 0.69 -2.35 -33.22
C PRO A 550 0.38 -1.00 -33.88
N GLY A 551 -0.84 -0.49 -33.75
CA GLY A 551 -1.29 0.79 -34.28
C GLY A 551 -1.00 1.99 -33.37
N VAL A 552 -1.98 2.89 -33.19
CA VAL A 552 -1.91 4.08 -32.34
C VAL A 552 -2.99 4.09 -31.26
N ASP A 553 -2.80 4.95 -30.25
CA ASP A 553 -3.81 5.32 -29.25
C ASP A 553 -4.35 4.14 -28.44
N PHE A 554 -3.45 3.33 -27.88
CA PHE A 554 -3.73 2.01 -27.32
C PHE A 554 -4.67 2.13 -26.11
N LEU A 555 -4.46 3.20 -25.33
CA LEU A 555 -5.36 3.69 -24.30
C LEU A 555 -5.80 5.09 -24.72
N CYS A 556 -7.09 5.25 -25.05
CA CYS A 556 -7.65 6.51 -25.55
C CYS A 556 -8.95 6.93 -24.82
N PRO A 557 -8.87 7.25 -23.52
CA PRO A 557 -10.02 7.69 -22.73
C PRO A 557 -10.47 9.12 -23.05
N ARG A 558 -11.79 9.37 -22.93
CA ARG A 558 -12.37 10.72 -22.84
C ARG A 558 -12.98 10.95 -21.46
N GLY A 559 -12.49 11.95 -20.72
CA GLY A 559 -12.87 12.22 -19.34
C GLY A 559 -11.72 12.03 -18.35
N TRP A 560 -11.99 11.43 -17.19
CA TRP A 560 -10.97 11.08 -16.20
C TRP A 560 -10.56 9.61 -16.35
N CYS A 561 -9.26 9.34 -16.28
CA CYS A 561 -8.75 7.98 -16.33
C CYS A 561 -7.56 7.79 -15.39
N TYR A 562 -7.59 6.72 -14.59
CA TYR A 562 -6.47 6.27 -13.77
C TYR A 562 -6.04 4.88 -14.21
N ALA A 563 -4.80 4.73 -14.66
CA ALA A 563 -4.19 3.45 -15.00
C ALA A 563 -2.99 3.16 -14.10
N THR A 564 -2.87 1.94 -13.56
CA THR A 564 -1.70 1.58 -12.75
C THR A 564 -1.22 0.14 -12.94
N ARG A 565 0.09 -0.09 -12.82
CA ARG A 565 0.71 -1.42 -13.03
C ARG A 565 0.38 -2.00 -14.41
N CYS A 566 0.29 -1.14 -15.42
CA CYS A 566 0.00 -1.54 -16.79
C CYS A 566 1.30 -1.71 -17.58
N ARG A 567 1.32 -2.69 -18.49
CA ARG A 567 2.34 -2.85 -19.52
C ARG A 567 1.73 -2.46 -20.86
N PHE A 568 2.36 -1.52 -21.55
CA PHE A 568 2.02 -1.10 -22.89
C PHE A 568 3.09 -1.60 -23.85
N TYR A 569 2.68 -2.34 -24.88
CA TYR A 569 3.57 -2.82 -25.93
C TYR A 569 2.97 -2.61 -27.31
N GLY A 570 3.70 -1.97 -28.22
CA GLY A 570 3.21 -1.74 -29.57
C GLY A 570 4.28 -1.69 -30.66
N ASP A 571 3.89 -1.24 -31.84
CA ASP A 571 4.74 -1.17 -33.04
C ASP A 571 4.41 0.06 -33.92
N GLY A 572 3.62 1.01 -33.37
CA GLY A 572 3.03 2.09 -34.17
C GLY A 572 3.47 3.48 -33.75
N ARG A 573 2.66 4.50 -34.08
CA ARG A 573 3.12 5.90 -34.00
C ARG A 573 3.05 6.50 -32.60
N ALA A 574 2.00 6.26 -31.82
CA ALA A 574 1.82 6.83 -30.48
C ALA A 574 1.06 5.88 -29.56
N ILE A 575 1.46 5.78 -28.29
CA ILE A 575 0.90 4.79 -27.35
C ILE A 575 -0.34 5.32 -26.63
N ILE A 576 -0.28 6.49 -26.03
CA ILE A 576 -1.40 7.05 -25.23
C ILE A 576 -2.00 8.29 -25.86
N TRP A 577 -3.30 8.45 -25.66
CA TRP A 577 -4.07 9.61 -26.10
C TRP A 577 -5.11 9.99 -25.04
N HIS A 578 -5.50 11.26 -24.98
CA HIS A 578 -6.49 11.72 -24.02
C HIS A 578 -7.34 12.87 -24.56
N ASP A 579 -8.61 12.87 -24.18
CA ASP A 579 -9.56 13.96 -24.40
C ASP A 579 -10.14 14.44 -23.06
N GLY A 580 -9.64 15.58 -22.61
CA GLY A 580 -10.08 16.28 -21.41
C GLY A 580 -10.89 17.54 -21.72
N ARG A 581 -11.50 17.64 -22.91
CA ARG A 581 -12.21 18.87 -23.30
C ARG A 581 -13.37 19.21 -22.35
N GLY A 582 -13.65 20.51 -22.24
CA GLY A 582 -14.81 21.05 -21.52
C GLY A 582 -14.71 21.06 -19.99
N ASP A 583 -13.70 20.43 -19.39
CA ASP A 583 -13.44 20.52 -17.95
C ASP A 583 -11.93 20.38 -17.68
N LYS A 584 -11.32 21.44 -17.12
CA LYS A 584 -9.88 21.52 -16.89
C LYS A 584 -9.38 20.44 -15.92
N THR A 585 -10.26 19.90 -15.07
CA THR A 585 -9.91 18.87 -14.08
C THR A 585 -9.83 17.46 -14.69
N LYS A 586 -10.32 17.24 -15.91
CA LYS A 586 -10.18 15.96 -16.62
C LYS A 586 -8.71 15.66 -16.89
N LYS A 587 -8.27 14.45 -16.54
CA LYS A 587 -6.87 14.03 -16.58
C LYS A 587 -6.73 12.53 -16.81
N LEU A 588 -5.70 12.16 -17.57
CA LEU A 588 -5.19 10.80 -17.68
C LEU A 588 -3.98 10.67 -16.76
N VAL A 589 -4.09 9.81 -15.76
CA VAL A 589 -3.04 9.50 -14.81
C VAL A 589 -2.58 8.06 -15.05
N ILE A 590 -1.28 7.87 -15.27
CA ILE A 590 -0.67 6.54 -15.43
C ILE A 590 0.44 6.40 -14.39
N LYS A 591 0.36 5.36 -13.54
CA LYS A 591 1.28 5.17 -12.41
C LYS A 591 1.88 3.78 -12.36
N ASP A 592 3.15 3.69 -11.96
CA ASP A 592 3.87 2.41 -11.77
C ASP A 592 3.74 1.48 -13.01
N SER A 593 3.85 2.02 -14.22
CA SER A 593 3.56 1.31 -15.49
C SER A 593 4.78 1.32 -16.42
N SER A 594 4.80 0.43 -17.41
CA SER A 594 5.93 0.32 -18.37
C SER A 594 5.47 0.48 -19.82
N PHE A 595 6.26 1.18 -20.61
CA PHE A 595 6.05 1.42 -22.04
C PHE A 595 7.19 0.83 -22.84
N ASP A 596 6.85 0.06 -23.85
CA ASP A 596 7.81 -0.50 -24.79
C ASP A 596 7.20 -0.55 -26.20
N ALA A 597 8.05 -0.61 -27.20
CA ALA A 597 7.66 -0.69 -28.59
C ALA A 597 8.67 -1.51 -29.38
N LYS A 598 8.20 -2.17 -30.44
CA LYS A 598 9.03 -2.96 -31.35
C LYS A 598 9.92 -2.10 -32.24
N ARG A 599 9.52 -0.84 -32.47
CA ARG A 599 10.23 0.16 -33.28
C ARG A 599 10.13 1.52 -32.57
N PRO A 600 10.94 2.52 -32.97
CA PRO A 600 10.85 3.86 -32.39
C PRO A 600 9.43 4.45 -32.47
N THR A 601 8.84 4.75 -31.31
CA THR A 601 7.44 5.18 -31.14
C THR A 601 7.35 6.33 -30.15
N ILE A 602 6.56 7.38 -30.43
CA ILE A 602 6.35 8.44 -29.43
C ILE A 602 5.46 7.95 -28.29
N LEU A 603 5.72 8.42 -27.07
CA LEU A 603 4.97 7.99 -25.88
C LEU A 603 3.46 8.24 -26.05
N GLY A 604 3.08 9.42 -26.52
CA GLY A 604 1.68 9.77 -26.64
C GLY A 604 1.46 11.04 -27.43
N ARG A 605 0.20 11.32 -27.73
CA ARG A 605 -0.20 12.49 -28.51
C ARG A 605 -1.52 13.08 -28.04
N TRP A 606 -1.79 14.32 -28.44
CA TRP A 606 -3.06 15.01 -28.17
C TRP A 606 -3.48 15.87 -29.35
N HIS A 607 -4.78 16.11 -29.49
CA HIS A 607 -5.32 17.13 -30.40
C HIS A 607 -6.58 17.82 -29.86
N HIS A 608 -7.05 17.37 -28.69
CA HIS A 608 -8.02 18.04 -27.86
C HIS A 608 -7.30 18.56 -26.61
N ASP A 609 -7.94 19.48 -25.86
CA ASP A 609 -7.50 19.81 -24.50
C ASP A 609 -7.27 18.53 -23.71
N SER A 610 -6.07 18.40 -23.14
CA SER A 610 -5.64 17.19 -22.47
C SER A 610 -4.80 17.52 -21.24
N GLN A 611 -4.66 16.55 -20.34
CA GLN A 611 -3.84 16.66 -19.15
C GLN A 611 -3.32 15.27 -18.78
N PHE A 612 -2.00 15.11 -18.77
CA PHE A 612 -1.33 13.85 -18.50
C PHE A 612 -0.52 13.94 -17.21
N PHE A 613 -0.62 12.92 -16.37
CA PHE A 613 0.31 12.69 -15.26
C PHE A 613 0.90 11.29 -15.38
N LEU A 614 2.23 11.20 -15.48
CA LEU A 614 2.95 9.93 -15.47
C LEU A 614 3.84 9.87 -14.23
N VAL A 615 3.65 8.84 -13.40
CA VAL A 615 4.32 8.71 -12.10
C VAL A 615 4.96 7.34 -11.98
N ASN A 616 6.26 7.29 -11.72
CA ASN A 616 7.05 6.05 -11.63
C ASN A 616 6.90 5.15 -12.87
N CYS A 617 6.82 5.75 -14.05
CA CYS A 617 6.74 5.01 -15.30
C CYS A 617 8.13 4.69 -15.86
N HIS A 618 8.23 3.56 -16.54
CA HIS A 618 9.46 3.14 -17.20
C HIS A 618 9.23 3.05 -18.70
N MET A 619 10.15 3.58 -19.49
CA MET A 619 10.11 3.57 -20.94
C MET A 619 11.35 2.84 -21.46
N SER A 620 11.19 1.93 -22.41
CA SER A 620 12.33 1.34 -23.11
C SER A 620 13.00 2.36 -24.06
N GLU A 621 14.16 1.98 -24.61
CA GLU A 621 14.89 2.79 -25.59
C GLU A 621 14.11 3.00 -26.91
N ASN A 622 13.11 2.15 -27.17
CA ASN A 622 12.25 2.28 -28.35
C ASN A 622 11.16 3.34 -28.18
N ILE A 623 10.94 3.84 -26.97
CA ILE A 623 10.14 5.05 -26.81
C ILE A 623 11.01 6.23 -27.24
N LEU A 624 10.54 7.05 -28.17
CA LEU A 624 11.30 8.19 -28.68
C LEU A 624 11.54 9.23 -27.57
N ASP A 625 12.72 9.84 -27.60
CA ASP A 625 13.14 10.89 -26.67
C ASP A 625 12.44 12.22 -26.97
N THR A 626 11.13 12.25 -26.75
CA THR A 626 10.29 13.42 -27.01
C THR A 626 9.06 13.42 -26.11
N ASN A 627 8.60 14.62 -25.76
CA ASN A 627 7.43 14.80 -24.93
C ASN A 627 6.14 14.37 -25.66
N ILE A 628 5.02 14.25 -24.94
CA ILE A 628 3.70 14.01 -25.52
C ILE A 628 3.33 15.19 -26.45
N THR A 629 3.21 14.92 -27.76
CA THR A 629 3.13 15.96 -28.80
C THR A 629 1.74 16.18 -29.36
N TYR A 630 1.54 17.30 -30.07
CA TYR A 630 0.33 17.50 -30.86
C TYR A 630 0.27 16.47 -32.01
N ALA A 631 -0.90 15.92 -32.28
CA ALA A 631 -1.05 14.75 -33.16
C ALA A 631 -0.82 15.06 -34.66
N TYR A 632 -0.81 16.32 -35.06
CA TYR A 632 -0.73 16.77 -36.45
C TYR A 632 0.30 17.89 -36.61
N SER A 633 1.12 17.85 -37.66
CA SER A 633 2.08 18.92 -37.97
C SER A 633 1.54 19.95 -38.95
N ASP A 634 0.47 19.60 -39.68
CA ASP A 634 -0.09 20.33 -40.83
C ASP A 634 -1.37 21.11 -40.51
N LYS A 635 -1.97 20.88 -39.34
CA LYS A 635 -3.26 21.45 -38.96
C LYS A 635 -3.49 21.44 -37.46
N VAL A 636 -4.38 22.32 -37.01
CA VAL A 636 -4.96 22.33 -35.67
C VAL A 636 -6.43 21.94 -35.81
N LEU A 637 -6.82 20.82 -35.22
CA LEU A 637 -8.20 20.31 -35.33
C LEU A 637 -9.16 20.99 -34.35
N ASP A 638 -8.70 21.29 -33.13
CA ASP A 638 -9.52 21.90 -32.08
C ASP A 638 -8.73 22.99 -31.34
N PRO A 639 -9.40 24.07 -30.90
CA PRO A 639 -8.81 25.01 -29.97
C PRO A 639 -8.50 24.30 -28.65
N CYS A 640 -7.26 24.40 -28.19
CA CYS A 640 -6.80 23.83 -26.92
C CYS A 640 -6.38 24.97 -25.96
N PRO A 641 -7.34 25.74 -25.42
CA PRO A 641 -7.10 26.96 -24.64
C PRO A 641 -6.23 26.77 -23.38
N TRP A 642 -6.10 25.55 -22.86
CA TRP A 642 -5.25 25.29 -21.68
C TRP A 642 -3.83 24.86 -22.03
N GLY A 643 -3.51 24.78 -23.31
CA GLY A 643 -2.18 24.41 -23.79
C GLY A 643 -1.75 22.99 -23.41
N GLN A 644 -0.45 22.73 -23.55
CA GLN A 644 0.14 21.44 -23.20
C GLN A 644 0.24 21.29 -21.67
N ARG A 645 -0.45 20.29 -21.11
CA ARG A 645 -0.43 19.99 -19.66
C ARG A 645 0.05 18.56 -19.46
N THR A 646 1.36 18.40 -19.29
CA THR A 646 1.99 17.08 -19.16
C THR A 646 2.98 17.10 -18.01
N TYR A 647 2.77 16.20 -17.05
CA TYR A 647 3.54 16.16 -15.82
C TYR A 647 4.14 14.78 -15.55
N TYR A 648 5.40 14.77 -15.17
CA TYR A 648 6.20 13.57 -14.90
C TYR A 648 6.73 13.59 -13.47
N PHE A 649 6.85 12.40 -12.89
CA PHE A 649 7.59 12.19 -11.66
C PHE A 649 8.19 10.80 -11.60
N GLY A 650 9.50 10.71 -11.33
CA GLY A 650 10.19 9.43 -11.21
C GLY A 650 10.11 8.56 -12.46
N CYS A 651 9.91 9.17 -13.64
CA CYS A 651 9.88 8.46 -14.90
C CYS A 651 11.31 8.25 -15.41
N THR A 652 11.55 7.12 -16.08
CA THR A 652 12.88 6.75 -16.57
C THR A 652 12.78 6.20 -17.99
N ARG A 653 13.82 6.42 -18.78
CA ARG A 653 13.96 5.89 -20.13
C ARG A 653 15.29 5.16 -20.29
N ASP A 654 15.29 3.95 -20.84
CA ASP A 654 16.52 3.26 -21.21
C ASP A 654 17.28 4.07 -22.27
N GLY A 655 18.60 4.20 -22.10
CA GLY A 655 19.44 5.05 -22.94
C GLY A 655 19.38 6.55 -22.59
N GLY A 656 18.66 6.95 -21.54
CA GLY A 656 18.56 8.34 -21.06
C GLY A 656 17.48 9.15 -21.76
N ASP A 657 17.31 10.40 -21.33
CA ASP A 657 16.36 11.35 -21.91
C ASP A 657 16.96 12.77 -21.99
N SER A 658 16.47 13.59 -22.93
CA SER A 658 16.89 14.99 -23.12
C SER A 658 16.40 15.97 -22.05
N GLY A 659 15.80 15.47 -20.96
CA GLY A 659 15.21 16.25 -19.87
C GLY A 659 13.69 16.40 -19.97
N TRP A 660 13.04 15.81 -20.98
CA TRP A 660 11.58 15.87 -21.12
C TRP A 660 10.83 15.05 -20.05
N LEU A 661 11.50 14.10 -19.39
CA LEU A 661 10.96 13.33 -18.25
C LEU A 661 11.26 13.97 -16.88
N ARG A 662 11.82 15.18 -16.85
CA ARG A 662 12.15 15.86 -15.58
C ARG A 662 10.94 15.94 -14.65
N ASN A 663 11.18 15.72 -13.37
CA ASN A 663 10.15 15.86 -12.34
C ASN A 663 9.58 17.29 -12.37
N ASN A 664 8.29 17.43 -12.68
CA ASN A 664 7.66 18.73 -12.85
C ASN A 664 6.22 18.80 -12.29
N LEU A 665 5.85 17.93 -11.35
CA LEU A 665 4.52 17.96 -10.70
C LEU A 665 4.17 19.34 -10.11
N GLN A 666 5.18 20.09 -9.66
CA GLN A 666 5.02 21.43 -9.07
C GLN A 666 4.70 22.53 -10.11
N GLU A 667 4.82 22.22 -11.40
CA GLU A 667 4.37 23.09 -12.50
C GLU A 667 2.88 22.91 -12.79
N SER A 668 2.26 21.84 -12.29
CA SER A 668 0.81 21.68 -12.39
C SER A 668 0.08 22.66 -11.49
N GLU A 669 -1.16 22.99 -11.84
CA GLU A 669 -2.02 23.86 -11.04
C GLU A 669 -2.28 23.29 -9.63
N GLU A 670 -2.41 21.96 -9.52
CA GLU A 670 -2.72 21.26 -8.27
C GLU A 670 -1.47 20.95 -7.41
N LYS A 671 -0.26 21.00 -7.99
CA LYS A 671 1.03 20.77 -7.31
C LYS A 671 1.06 19.55 -6.38
N PRO A 672 0.53 18.37 -6.80
CA PRO A 672 0.41 17.24 -5.89
C PRO A 672 1.79 16.68 -5.56
N GLU A 673 1.95 16.25 -4.30
CA GLU A 673 3.00 15.31 -3.95
C GLU A 673 2.76 13.98 -4.69
N PHE A 674 3.82 13.30 -5.11
CA PHE A 674 3.69 12.09 -5.94
C PHE A 674 2.86 10.97 -5.28
N TYR A 675 2.91 10.87 -3.95
CA TYR A 675 2.15 9.89 -3.18
C TYR A 675 0.68 10.28 -2.97
N ALA A 676 0.30 11.53 -3.25
CA ALA A 676 -1.07 12.03 -3.20
C ALA A 676 -1.84 11.77 -4.51
N ILE A 677 -1.12 11.46 -5.60
CA ILE A 677 -1.71 11.08 -6.90
C ILE A 677 -2.33 9.68 -6.78
N THR A 678 -3.60 9.66 -6.39
CA THR A 678 -4.43 8.46 -6.20
C THR A 678 -5.55 8.39 -7.24
N ALA A 679 -6.22 7.24 -7.35
CA ALA A 679 -7.45 7.11 -8.12
C ALA A 679 -8.48 8.16 -7.69
N LEU A 680 -8.74 8.30 -6.38
CA LEU A 680 -9.72 9.26 -5.87
C LEU A 680 -9.39 10.71 -6.24
N TRP A 681 -8.12 11.11 -6.12
CA TRP A 681 -7.64 12.43 -6.56
C TRP A 681 -7.81 12.64 -8.07
N THR A 682 -7.53 11.59 -8.85
CA THR A 682 -7.67 11.62 -10.31
C THR A 682 -9.09 11.91 -10.71
N PHE A 683 -10.09 11.32 -10.03
CA PHE A 683 -11.50 11.54 -10.29
C PHE A 683 -12.09 12.75 -9.54
N ASP A 684 -11.25 13.67 -9.03
CA ASP A 684 -11.70 14.87 -8.31
C ASP A 684 -12.63 14.53 -7.12
N ASN A 685 -12.32 13.43 -6.43
CA ASN A 685 -13.11 12.81 -5.36
C ASN A 685 -14.54 12.36 -5.75
N LYS A 686 -14.91 12.39 -7.04
CA LYS A 686 -16.25 12.04 -7.55
C LYS A 686 -16.51 10.53 -7.58
N TRP A 687 -15.46 9.70 -7.63
CA TRP A 687 -15.58 8.25 -7.71
C TRP A 687 -14.40 7.53 -7.05
N ASN A 688 -14.71 6.46 -6.30
CA ASN A 688 -13.73 5.60 -5.65
C ASN A 688 -13.78 4.17 -6.24
N PRO A 689 -13.09 3.91 -7.37
CA PRO A 689 -13.08 2.59 -8.00
C PRO A 689 -12.40 1.53 -7.14
N GLU A 690 -11.43 1.91 -6.32
CA GLU A 690 -10.72 0.98 -5.44
C GLU A 690 -11.63 0.48 -4.31
N LYS A 691 -12.53 1.33 -3.78
CA LYS A 691 -13.59 0.87 -2.87
C LYS A 691 -14.48 -0.16 -3.55
N ARG A 692 -14.87 0.10 -4.81
CA ARG A 692 -15.69 -0.81 -5.59
C ARG A 692 -15.02 -2.17 -5.82
N LEU A 693 -13.72 -2.16 -6.14
CA LEU A 693 -12.94 -3.39 -6.26
C LEU A 693 -12.86 -4.15 -4.94
N ARG A 694 -12.69 -3.46 -3.81
CA ARG A 694 -12.73 -4.08 -2.49
C ARG A 694 -14.10 -4.67 -2.14
N GLU A 695 -15.21 -4.11 -2.61
CA GLU A 695 -16.54 -4.72 -2.41
C GLU A 695 -16.75 -5.99 -3.25
N LEU A 696 -16.02 -6.11 -4.36
CA LEU A 696 -16.09 -7.23 -5.30
C LEU A 696 -14.88 -8.16 -5.20
N TRP A 697 -13.99 -7.97 -4.22
CA TRP A 697 -12.67 -8.63 -4.14
C TRP A 697 -12.75 -10.16 -4.20
N ASP A 698 -13.88 -10.70 -3.74
CA ASP A 698 -14.15 -12.11 -3.65
C ASP A 698 -14.62 -12.76 -4.96
N VAL A 699 -14.87 -11.94 -5.98
CA VAL A 699 -15.26 -12.35 -7.33
C VAL A 699 -14.40 -11.76 -8.43
N VAL A 700 -13.79 -10.58 -8.25
CA VAL A 700 -12.82 -10.08 -9.24
C VAL A 700 -11.60 -11.00 -9.26
N GLN A 701 -11.13 -11.30 -10.45
CA GLN A 701 -10.01 -12.22 -10.61
C GLN A 701 -8.72 -11.45 -10.48
N TYR A 702 -8.35 -11.18 -9.25
CA TYR A 702 -6.99 -10.92 -8.83
C TYR A 702 -6.42 -12.19 -8.20
N SER A 703 -5.13 -12.23 -7.90
CA SER A 703 -4.53 -13.30 -7.11
C SER A 703 -5.12 -13.37 -5.65
N ILE A 704 -6.43 -13.62 -5.45
CA ILE A 704 -7.12 -13.89 -4.17
C ILE A 704 -6.35 -14.85 -3.23
N LEU A 705 -5.97 -14.33 -2.07
CA LEU A 705 -5.93 -15.09 -0.84
C LEU A 705 -7.34 -15.07 -0.27
N LYS A 706 -8.04 -16.23 -0.23
CA LYS A 706 -9.20 -16.30 0.66
C LYS A 706 -8.68 -16.48 2.07
#